data_AF-A0A8T1VP27-F1
#
_entry.id   AF-A0A8T1VP27-F1
#
_cell.length_a   1.000
_cell.length_b   1.000
_cell.length_c   1.000
_cell.angle_alpha   90.00
_cell.angle_beta   90.00
_cell.angle_gamma   90.00
#
_symmetry.space_group_name_H-M   'P 1'
#
loop_
_entity.id
_entity.type
_entity.pdbx_description
1 polymer ?
#
loop_
_entity_poly.entity_id
_entity_poly.type
_entity_poly.pdbx_seq_one_letter_code
_entity_poly.pdbx_strand_id
1 'polypeptide(L)'
;MPRQLSQVVLQTPKQVIHLSSWCFLVWWVLILAVHVVTCVFNGFYAYGYWNLHGTYLNVCLEFYHIGMPAQSHAAIAAVHGLVSAVHGLCILLMLGGSLRQQALAFTPWTTSTVGRDVKTHRSSSPTLLRSAARAYGKLSYLCGLCGVNGEYFDAGLVCREVVETALQTVQAYRMSVLLPRTLLNRSYVVLLAANCWSSVAADSVFFGRDEARRRFACIVLDCVLDLMACTGVQLLVMANYVRDYNPSIQGFDEAIWYDDEWVARALNEFRMVVVVSWSDLASRAIFSLGLAITTTSMKRLLWRLPRTGNRVAQSTPSFAVSGSKTLLRVNEAKTQKPTPVEELRQESAPIANSTKWFRTHRERTVLRSVHLLFVVWGVVVLGLHIHTSVQPTLPQCFMQVRPWAVSRPSCYLVDLDCHALGISGGKGEVEGKWSEFDASTVVQLLIRHCPGLEVPEVFTEFSGLHGMKVYNSTIVQWGEPAAITNAKHPTMAALYLVRVNMTDGVLPMGLRSLDFPKNLIDVEFCVTNLQTLPDDLATKWPSGGIVYVEYSQLATVPRVLAQIQPSYLSVAGNPITELPPELFEVENMFYLFIGETNVSELPRNVTRLSTTLSRIYIIGTNISFFWSWMDAFVERTEGQRSPLRAVGSTYCTDVEKLHTGATTAFRVPFSPAYSTRLMNPAAENRQTILNTVDCNVFSESSFYPLTFDDSINAISAPPALHVARDSRQLF
;
A
#
# COMPACT_ATOMS: atom_id res chain seq x y z
N MET A 1 -38.03 40.29 -2.32
CA MET A 1 -36.63 40.06 -1.88
C MET A 1 -36.04 38.65 -2.09
N PRO A 2 -36.59 37.70 -2.89
CA PRO A 2 -35.85 36.48 -3.26
C PRO A 2 -35.30 36.44 -4.71
N ARG A 3 -35.59 37.45 -5.55
CA ARG A 3 -35.17 37.49 -6.97
C ARG A 3 -33.78 38.11 -7.23
N GLN A 4 -33.18 38.79 -6.25
CA GLN A 4 -31.83 39.37 -6.39
C GLN A 4 -30.69 38.42 -5.95
N LEU A 5 -31.01 37.33 -5.23
CA LEU A 5 -30.03 36.30 -4.83
C LEU A 5 -29.61 35.36 -5.98
N SER A 6 -30.35 35.36 -7.10
CA SER A 6 -30.00 34.56 -8.29
C SER A 6 -29.11 35.28 -9.31
N GLN A 7 -28.85 36.59 -9.15
CA GLN A 7 -28.02 37.37 -10.09
C GLN A 7 -26.56 37.52 -9.66
N VAL A 8 -26.20 37.17 -8.42
CA VAL A 8 -24.80 37.20 -7.94
C VAL A 8 -24.02 35.93 -8.35
N VAL A 9 -24.72 34.91 -8.88
CA VAL A 9 -24.16 33.60 -9.29
C VAL A 9 -23.63 33.58 -10.74
N LEU A 10 -23.76 34.68 -11.49
CA LEU A 10 -23.45 34.75 -12.93
C LEU A 10 -22.54 35.94 -13.29
N GLN A 11 -21.52 36.25 -12.49
CA GLN A 11 -20.42 37.06 -13.03
C GLN A 11 -19.53 36.18 -13.90
N THR A 12 -19.57 36.44 -15.20
CA THR A 12 -18.68 35.84 -16.19
C THR A 12 -17.23 36.20 -15.87
N PRO A 13 -16.28 35.25 -15.96
CA PRO A 13 -14.87 35.59 -15.82
C PRO A 13 -14.48 36.64 -16.87
N LYS A 14 -13.70 37.64 -16.47
CA LYS A 14 -13.33 38.78 -17.33
C LYS A 14 -12.55 38.38 -18.59
N GLN A 15 -11.95 37.18 -18.63
CA GLN A 15 -11.25 36.60 -19.78
C GLN A 15 -11.44 35.07 -19.81
N VAL A 16 -11.66 34.49 -21.00
CA VAL A 16 -11.93 33.05 -21.23
C VAL A 16 -11.04 32.52 -22.38
N ILE A 17 -10.70 31.23 -22.35
CA ILE A 17 -9.89 30.58 -23.38
C ILE A 17 -10.82 29.99 -24.45
N HIS A 18 -10.76 30.58 -25.64
CA HIS A 18 -11.47 30.05 -26.80
C HIS A 18 -10.67 28.92 -27.45
N LEU A 19 -11.27 27.73 -27.52
CA LEU A 19 -10.69 26.53 -28.10
C LEU A 19 -11.35 26.19 -29.44
N SER A 20 -10.53 25.67 -30.37
CA SER A 20 -11.03 24.99 -31.56
C SER A 20 -11.88 23.77 -31.15
N SER A 21 -12.73 23.27 -32.05
CA SER A 21 -13.56 22.10 -31.74
C SER A 21 -12.71 20.87 -31.39
N TRP A 22 -11.52 20.72 -31.98
CA TRP A 22 -10.63 19.61 -31.66
C TRP A 22 -9.98 19.80 -30.27
N CYS A 23 -9.38 20.96 -30.00
CA CYS A 23 -8.78 21.22 -28.69
C CYS A 23 -9.81 21.12 -27.55
N PHE A 24 -11.05 21.54 -27.78
CA PHE A 24 -12.14 21.39 -26.81
C PHE A 24 -12.45 19.91 -26.54
N LEU A 25 -12.51 19.07 -27.57
CA LEU A 25 -12.71 17.63 -27.40
C LEU A 25 -11.56 16.99 -26.61
N VAL A 26 -10.30 17.34 -26.91
CA VAL A 26 -9.13 16.85 -26.13
C VAL A 26 -9.30 17.15 -24.65
N TRP A 27 -9.54 18.42 -24.30
CA TRP A 27 -9.72 18.81 -22.90
C TRP A 27 -10.96 18.20 -22.26
N TRP A 28 -12.04 18.00 -23.02
CA TRP A 28 -13.21 17.29 -22.53
C TRP A 28 -12.88 15.84 -22.17
N VAL A 29 -12.14 15.13 -23.02
CA VAL A 29 -11.69 13.75 -22.77
C VAL A 29 -10.73 13.69 -21.59
N LEU A 30 -9.74 14.59 -21.52
CA LEU A 30 -8.78 14.63 -20.42
C LEU A 30 -9.46 14.86 -19.06
N ILE A 31 -10.35 15.84 -18.97
CA ILE A 31 -11.06 16.14 -17.73
C ILE A 31 -12.01 14.99 -17.35
N LEU A 32 -12.66 14.36 -18.34
CA LEU A 32 -13.46 13.16 -18.08
C LEU A 32 -12.58 12.02 -17.55
N ALA A 33 -11.43 11.77 -18.17
CA ALA A 33 -10.50 10.73 -17.79
C ALA A 33 -10.00 10.91 -16.35
N VAL A 34 -9.66 12.13 -15.94
CA VAL A 34 -9.30 12.45 -14.53
C VAL A 34 -10.41 11.98 -13.58
N HIS A 35 -11.68 12.37 -13.84
CA HIS A 35 -12.77 11.94 -12.97
C HIS A 35 -13.04 10.42 -13.03
N VAL A 36 -12.91 9.79 -14.20
CA VAL A 36 -13.11 8.34 -14.34
C VAL A 36 -12.05 7.58 -13.55
N VAL A 37 -10.77 7.91 -13.73
CA VAL A 37 -9.66 7.27 -13.02
C VAL A 37 -9.83 7.42 -11.52
N THR A 38 -10.10 8.63 -11.02
CA THR A 38 -10.26 8.84 -9.57
C THR A 38 -11.54 8.22 -9.01
N CYS A 39 -12.65 8.24 -9.76
CA CYS A 39 -13.90 7.59 -9.35
C CYS A 39 -13.73 6.08 -9.22
N VAL A 40 -13.15 5.45 -10.24
CA VAL A 40 -12.93 4.01 -10.30
C VAL A 40 -11.92 3.58 -9.24
N PHE A 41 -10.80 4.29 -9.12
CA PHE A 41 -9.79 4.03 -8.10
C PHE A 41 -10.40 4.08 -6.69
N ASN A 42 -11.02 5.19 -6.30
CA ASN A 42 -11.64 5.32 -4.97
C ASN A 42 -12.77 4.30 -4.75
N GLY A 43 -13.51 3.94 -5.80
CA GLY A 43 -14.55 2.92 -5.73
C GLY A 43 -14.00 1.52 -5.43
N PHE A 44 -12.95 1.11 -6.16
CA PHE A 44 -12.25 -0.15 -5.87
C PHE A 44 -11.56 -0.13 -4.52
N TYR A 45 -11.00 1.01 -4.12
CA TYR A 45 -10.34 1.16 -2.83
C TYR A 45 -11.34 1.01 -1.67
N ALA A 46 -12.54 1.60 -1.80
CA ALA A 46 -13.63 1.41 -0.86
C ALA A 46 -14.11 -0.04 -0.81
N TYR A 47 -14.29 -0.67 -1.97
CA TYR A 47 -14.66 -2.09 -2.07
C TYR A 47 -13.59 -2.99 -1.43
N GLY A 48 -12.30 -2.71 -1.69
CA GLY A 48 -11.18 -3.45 -1.12
C GLY A 48 -11.20 -3.42 0.40
N TYR A 49 -11.25 -2.23 1.01
CA TYR A 49 -11.33 -2.10 2.47
C TYR A 49 -12.60 -2.73 3.08
N TRP A 50 -13.72 -2.70 2.36
CA TRP A 50 -14.95 -3.34 2.82
C TRP A 50 -14.83 -4.87 2.91
N ASN A 51 -14.04 -5.48 2.02
CA ASN A 51 -13.85 -6.93 1.94
C ASN A 51 -12.48 -7.40 2.44
N LEU A 52 -11.64 -6.51 2.98
CA LEU A 52 -10.30 -6.84 3.42
C LEU A 52 -10.33 -7.70 4.70
N HIS A 53 -11.30 -7.46 5.58
CA HIS A 53 -11.41 -8.18 6.84
C HIS A 53 -11.65 -9.69 6.60
N GLY A 54 -10.88 -10.53 7.28
CA GLY A 54 -10.94 -11.99 7.16
C GLY A 54 -10.20 -12.58 5.96
N THR A 55 -9.56 -11.76 5.12
CA THR A 55 -8.69 -12.24 4.04
C THR A 55 -7.31 -12.63 4.58
N TYR A 56 -6.61 -13.53 3.88
CA TYR A 56 -5.21 -13.86 4.21
C TYR A 56 -4.29 -12.64 4.13
N LEU A 57 -4.50 -11.77 3.14
CA LEU A 57 -3.77 -10.52 3.04
C LEU A 57 -3.88 -9.67 4.32
N ASN A 58 -5.08 -9.57 4.92
CA ASN A 58 -5.24 -8.81 6.16
C ASN A 58 -4.48 -9.43 7.34
N VAL A 59 -4.44 -10.77 7.42
CA VAL A 59 -3.66 -11.46 8.44
C VAL A 59 -2.18 -11.09 8.31
N CYS A 60 -1.63 -11.10 7.10
CA CYS A 60 -0.26 -10.67 6.85
C CYS A 60 -0.06 -9.19 7.20
N LEU A 61 -0.96 -8.30 6.77
CA LEU A 61 -0.85 -6.86 7.07
C LEU A 61 -0.88 -6.58 8.58
N GLU A 62 -1.70 -7.31 9.34
CA GLU A 62 -1.75 -7.19 10.81
C GLU A 62 -0.49 -7.71 11.48
N PHE A 63 0.02 -8.86 11.03
CA PHE A 63 1.29 -9.45 11.50
C PHE A 63 2.45 -8.47 11.32
N TYR A 64 2.58 -7.88 10.12
CA TYR A 64 3.64 -6.93 9.80
C TYR A 64 3.37 -5.49 10.29
N HIS A 65 2.26 -5.25 10.99
CA HIS A 65 1.81 -3.93 11.46
C HIS A 65 1.77 -2.88 10.33
N ILE A 66 1.20 -3.25 9.18
CA ILE A 66 1.06 -2.39 8.00
C ILE A 66 -0.37 -1.88 7.89
N GLY A 67 -0.54 -0.57 8.07
CA GLY A 67 -1.82 0.10 7.91
C GLY A 67 -2.63 0.21 9.19
N MET A 68 -3.82 0.78 9.07
CA MET A 68 -4.77 0.94 10.15
C MET A 68 -5.43 -0.40 10.54
N PRO A 69 -5.76 -0.62 11.83
CA PRO A 69 -6.35 -1.87 12.30
C PRO A 69 -7.74 -2.12 11.68
N ALA A 70 -8.17 -3.39 11.65
CA ALA A 70 -9.43 -3.84 11.04
C ALA A 70 -10.67 -3.04 11.46
N GLN A 71 -10.73 -2.58 12.72
CA GLN A 71 -11.81 -1.76 13.25
C GLN A 71 -12.02 -0.45 12.47
N SER A 72 -10.97 0.07 11.85
CA SER A 72 -11.00 1.32 11.08
C SER A 72 -11.40 1.11 9.61
N HIS A 73 -11.42 -0.12 9.10
CA HIS A 73 -11.58 -0.41 7.68
C HIS A 73 -12.92 0.08 7.11
N ALA A 74 -14.01 -0.08 7.87
CA ALA A 74 -15.32 0.40 7.45
C ALA A 74 -15.38 1.93 7.30
N ALA A 75 -14.71 2.67 8.18
CA ALA A 75 -14.64 4.13 8.10
C ALA A 75 -13.79 4.57 6.88
N ILE A 76 -12.67 3.90 6.63
CA ILE A 76 -11.83 4.13 5.45
C ILE A 76 -12.63 3.90 4.17
N ALA A 77 -13.34 2.77 4.09
CA ALA A 77 -14.20 2.42 2.96
C ALA A 77 -15.29 3.48 2.73
N ALA A 78 -15.94 3.96 3.79
CA ALA A 78 -16.97 4.99 3.69
C ALA A 78 -16.41 6.31 3.12
N VAL A 79 -15.24 6.77 3.58
CA VAL A 79 -14.61 8.01 3.08
C VAL A 79 -14.29 7.89 1.59
N HIS A 80 -13.63 6.82 1.16
CA HIS A 80 -13.33 6.60 -0.26
C HIS A 80 -14.60 6.43 -1.11
N GLY A 81 -15.63 5.77 -0.58
CA GLY A 81 -16.94 5.65 -1.24
C GLY A 81 -17.61 7.01 -1.47
N LEU A 82 -17.58 7.90 -0.48
CA LEU A 82 -18.08 9.27 -0.60
C LEU A 82 -17.30 10.08 -1.65
N VAL A 83 -15.97 10.01 -1.62
CA VAL A 83 -15.11 10.66 -2.61
C VAL A 83 -15.38 10.12 -4.02
N SER A 84 -15.51 8.81 -4.18
CA SER A 84 -15.88 8.17 -5.45
C SER A 84 -17.22 8.70 -5.98
N ALA A 85 -18.24 8.81 -5.12
CA ALA A 85 -19.54 9.35 -5.49
C ALA A 85 -19.48 10.81 -5.98
N VAL A 86 -18.59 11.64 -5.42
CA VAL A 86 -18.37 13.02 -5.89
C VAL A 86 -17.83 13.04 -7.32
N HIS A 87 -16.84 12.22 -7.64
CA HIS A 87 -16.32 12.12 -9.02
C HIS A 87 -17.33 11.47 -9.97
N GLY A 88 -18.08 10.47 -9.51
CA GLY A 88 -19.19 9.85 -10.24
C GLY A 88 -20.26 10.88 -10.63
N LEU A 89 -20.62 11.78 -9.71
CA LEU A 89 -21.52 12.90 -10.01
C LEU A 89 -20.94 13.82 -11.08
N CYS A 90 -19.64 14.13 -11.05
CA CYS A 90 -18.98 14.93 -12.08
C CYS A 90 -19.04 14.28 -13.47
N ILE A 91 -18.83 12.96 -13.56
CA ILE A 91 -18.95 12.17 -14.79
C ILE A 91 -20.38 12.25 -15.34
N LEU A 92 -21.38 11.99 -14.48
CA LEU A 92 -22.79 12.04 -14.87
C LEU A 92 -23.20 13.42 -15.39
N LEU A 93 -22.67 14.49 -14.81
CA LEU A 93 -22.93 15.85 -15.27
C LEU A 93 -22.30 16.16 -16.63
N MET A 94 -21.08 15.69 -16.88
CA MET A 94 -20.40 15.87 -18.18
C MET A 94 -21.08 15.06 -19.29
N LEU A 95 -21.36 13.78 -19.04
CA LEU A 95 -22.02 12.89 -20.01
C LEU A 95 -23.47 13.32 -20.24
N GLY A 96 -24.24 13.50 -19.16
CA GLY A 96 -25.64 13.93 -19.22
C GLY A 96 -25.81 15.32 -19.83
N GLY A 97 -24.87 16.24 -19.58
CA GLY A 97 -24.87 17.54 -20.23
C GLY A 97 -24.59 17.48 -21.72
N SER A 98 -23.64 16.63 -22.12
CA SER A 98 -23.31 16.44 -23.53
C SER A 98 -24.45 15.78 -24.32
N LEU A 99 -25.10 14.77 -23.73
CA LEU A 99 -26.28 14.12 -24.31
C LEU A 99 -27.44 15.10 -24.46
N ARG A 100 -27.73 15.90 -23.42
CA ARG A 100 -28.83 16.87 -23.44
C ARG A 100 -28.62 17.97 -24.48
N GLN A 101 -27.38 18.41 -24.68
CA GLN A 101 -27.06 19.48 -25.62
C GLN A 101 -26.74 18.97 -27.03
N GLN A 102 -26.73 17.65 -27.25
CA GLN A 102 -26.30 17.00 -28.50
C GLN A 102 -24.93 17.49 -28.99
N ALA A 103 -24.09 17.94 -28.06
CA ALA A 103 -22.78 18.53 -28.29
C ALA A 103 -21.97 18.41 -27.00
N LEU A 104 -20.66 18.27 -27.12
CA LEU A 104 -19.77 18.18 -25.95
C LEU A 104 -19.96 19.39 -25.03
N ALA A 105 -20.32 19.11 -23.79
CA ALA A 105 -20.56 20.10 -22.76
C ALA A 105 -20.01 19.60 -21.42
N PHE A 106 -19.49 20.53 -20.62
CA PHE A 106 -18.96 20.21 -19.28
C PHE A 106 -20.04 20.08 -18.21
N THR A 107 -21.20 20.71 -18.40
CA THR A 107 -22.32 20.68 -17.46
C THR A 107 -23.65 20.64 -18.22
N PRO A 108 -24.74 20.14 -17.60
CA PRO A 108 -26.05 20.07 -18.25
C PRO A 108 -26.76 21.42 -18.41
N TRP A 109 -26.18 22.49 -17.87
CA TRP A 109 -26.69 23.84 -18.00
C TRP A 109 -25.95 24.54 -19.15
N THR A 110 -26.70 25.33 -19.92
CA THR A 110 -26.14 26.17 -20.96
C THR A 110 -25.30 27.28 -20.32
N THR A 111 -24.00 27.06 -20.18
CA THR A 111 -23.03 28.12 -19.91
C THR A 111 -22.61 28.73 -21.26
N SER A 112 -23.61 29.36 -21.89
CA SER A 112 -23.57 30.26 -23.05
C SER A 112 -22.53 29.98 -24.17
N THR A 113 -23.00 29.39 -25.28
CA THR A 113 -22.65 29.89 -26.61
C THR A 113 -23.00 31.38 -26.67
N VAL A 114 -22.00 32.24 -26.79
CA VAL A 114 -22.20 33.70 -26.86
C VAL A 114 -23.13 34.04 -28.05
N GLY A 115 -24.22 34.74 -27.75
CA GLY A 115 -24.96 35.53 -28.74
C GLY A 115 -26.19 34.89 -29.39
N ARG A 116 -27.18 34.43 -28.61
CA ARG A 116 -28.59 34.62 -28.99
C ARG A 116 -29.49 34.38 -27.78
N ASP A 117 -30.33 35.36 -27.46
CA ASP A 117 -31.44 35.20 -26.52
C ASP A 117 -32.29 34.00 -26.91
N VAL A 118 -32.22 32.91 -26.15
CA VAL A 118 -33.13 31.78 -26.30
C VAL A 118 -34.02 31.73 -25.06
N LYS A 119 -35.28 32.11 -25.28
CA LYS A 119 -36.39 31.93 -24.34
C LYS A 119 -36.35 30.52 -23.76
N THR A 120 -36.31 30.44 -22.43
CA THR A 120 -36.40 29.19 -21.67
C THR A 120 -37.70 28.45 -21.98
N HIS A 121 -37.64 27.39 -22.79
CA HIS A 121 -38.70 26.40 -22.82
C HIS A 121 -38.58 25.50 -21.57
N ARG A 122 -39.63 25.48 -20.75
CA ARG A 122 -39.78 24.54 -19.62
C ARG A 122 -39.78 23.12 -20.19
N SER A 123 -38.66 22.40 -20.08
CA SER A 123 -38.65 20.94 -20.20
C SER A 123 -38.56 20.29 -18.82
N SER A 124 -39.43 19.31 -18.60
CA SER A 124 -39.51 18.45 -17.43
C SER A 124 -38.20 17.69 -17.23
N SER A 125 -37.29 18.25 -16.42
CA SER A 125 -36.07 17.55 -16.05
C SER A 125 -36.42 16.33 -15.17
N PRO A 126 -35.85 15.14 -15.42
CA PRO A 126 -36.02 13.97 -14.57
C PRO A 126 -35.71 14.27 -13.11
N THR A 127 -36.40 13.63 -12.17
CA THR A 127 -36.26 13.83 -10.72
C THR A 127 -34.80 13.67 -10.26
N LEU A 128 -34.09 12.69 -10.85
CA LEU A 128 -32.65 12.43 -10.65
C LEU A 128 -31.74 13.60 -11.09
N LEU A 129 -32.05 14.26 -12.21
CA LEU A 129 -31.29 15.42 -12.67
C LEU A 129 -31.51 16.64 -11.76
N ARG A 130 -32.70 16.78 -11.17
CA ARG A 130 -33.02 17.85 -10.21
C ARG A 130 -32.38 17.64 -8.84
N SER A 131 -32.25 16.39 -8.38
CA SER A 131 -31.52 16.07 -7.15
C SER A 131 -30.01 16.22 -7.37
N ALA A 132 -29.47 15.73 -8.49
CA ALA A 132 -28.08 15.93 -8.90
C ALA A 132 -27.71 17.41 -9.07
N ALA A 133 -28.62 18.22 -9.64
CA ALA A 133 -28.48 19.67 -9.74
C ALA A 133 -28.39 20.35 -8.37
N ARG A 134 -29.23 19.95 -7.42
CA ARG A 134 -29.24 20.48 -6.05
C ARG A 134 -28.01 20.03 -5.26
N ALA A 135 -27.59 18.77 -5.42
CA ALA A 135 -26.37 18.24 -4.83
C ALA A 135 -25.13 18.93 -5.40
N TYR A 136 -25.05 19.13 -6.73
CA TYR A 136 -23.98 19.88 -7.39
C TYR A 136 -24.00 21.37 -7.03
N GLY A 137 -25.18 21.98 -6.90
CA GLY A 137 -25.33 23.35 -6.42
C GLY A 137 -24.87 23.51 -4.96
N LYS A 138 -25.20 22.55 -4.09
CA LYS A 138 -24.69 22.51 -2.71
C LYS A 138 -23.20 22.20 -2.65
N LEU A 139 -22.68 21.28 -3.46
CA LEU A 139 -21.27 20.94 -3.54
C LEU A 139 -20.45 22.13 -4.07
N SER A 140 -20.91 22.79 -5.13
CA SER A 140 -20.28 24.02 -5.65
C SER A 140 -20.43 25.23 -4.72
N TYR A 141 -21.41 25.22 -3.79
CA TYR A 141 -21.60 26.24 -2.76
C TYR A 141 -20.78 25.96 -1.48
N LEU A 142 -20.66 24.70 -1.04
CA LEU A 142 -19.76 24.25 0.02
C LEU A 142 -18.29 24.40 -0.39
N CYS A 143 -17.96 24.04 -1.63
CA CYS A 143 -16.69 24.38 -2.28
C CYS A 143 -16.59 25.87 -2.68
N GLY A 144 -17.69 26.62 -2.52
CA GLY A 144 -17.87 28.02 -2.97
C GLY A 144 -17.80 29.06 -1.85
N LEU A 145 -17.56 28.67 -0.59
CA LEU A 145 -17.15 29.63 0.46
C LEU A 145 -15.82 30.32 0.10
N CYS A 146 -15.02 29.69 -0.78
CA CYS A 146 -13.87 30.26 -1.50
C CYS A 146 -14.21 30.52 -3.00
N GLY A 147 -15.45 30.87 -3.31
CA GLY A 147 -15.92 31.09 -4.67
C GLY A 147 -15.51 32.45 -5.24
N VAL A 148 -15.30 32.50 -6.55
CA VAL A 148 -14.78 33.62 -7.39
C VAL A 148 -15.38 35.02 -7.12
N ASN A 149 -16.51 35.11 -6.40
CA ASN A 149 -17.21 36.37 -6.11
C ASN A 149 -17.32 36.71 -4.60
N GLY A 150 -16.62 35.98 -3.70
CA GLY A 150 -16.62 36.25 -2.25
C GLY A 150 -15.56 37.28 -1.83
N GLU A 151 -15.83 38.09 -0.79
CA GLU A 151 -14.89 39.11 -0.26
C GLU A 151 -13.54 38.54 0.22
N TYR A 152 -13.44 37.23 0.45
CA TYR A 152 -12.24 36.53 0.93
C TYR A 152 -11.65 35.54 -0.10
N PHE A 153 -12.04 35.64 -1.37
CA PHE A 153 -11.63 34.69 -2.43
C PHE A 153 -10.10 34.51 -2.52
N ASP A 154 -9.35 35.61 -2.54
CA ASP A 154 -7.89 35.57 -2.66
C ASP A 154 -7.22 34.96 -1.41
N ALA A 155 -7.78 35.17 -0.22
CA ALA A 155 -7.27 34.61 1.03
C ALA A 155 -7.60 33.10 1.17
N GLY A 156 -8.79 32.67 0.76
CA GLY A 156 -9.20 31.27 0.76
C GLY A 156 -8.43 30.42 -0.24
N LEU A 157 -8.12 30.99 -1.41
CA LEU A 157 -7.28 30.33 -2.42
C LEU A 157 -5.84 30.16 -1.92
N VAL A 158 -5.23 31.20 -1.36
CA VAL A 158 -3.89 31.11 -0.77
C VAL A 158 -3.83 30.09 0.37
N CYS A 159 -4.84 30.07 1.25
CA CYS A 159 -4.92 29.09 2.34
C CYS A 159 -4.95 27.65 1.80
N ARG A 160 -5.75 27.41 0.74
CA ARG A 160 -5.80 26.11 0.07
C ARG A 160 -4.43 25.71 -0.48
N GLU A 161 -3.79 26.58 -1.27
CA GLU A 161 -2.48 26.30 -1.88
C GLU A 161 -1.41 25.99 -0.82
N VAL A 162 -1.45 26.68 0.32
CA VAL A 162 -0.54 26.42 1.45
C VAL A 162 -0.80 25.06 2.08
N VAL A 163 -2.07 24.71 2.39
CA VAL A 163 -2.42 23.41 2.97
C VAL A 163 -2.07 22.28 2.00
N GLU A 164 -2.40 22.45 0.73
CA GLU A 164 -2.18 21.47 -0.32
C GLU A 164 -0.68 21.23 -0.55
N THR A 165 0.12 22.29 -0.69
CA THR A 165 1.57 22.19 -0.82
C THR A 165 2.22 21.57 0.42
N ALA A 166 1.73 21.88 1.63
CA ALA A 166 2.22 21.26 2.85
C ALA A 166 1.97 19.75 2.85
N LEU A 167 0.75 19.32 2.52
CA LEU A 167 0.39 17.90 2.45
C LEU A 167 1.14 17.18 1.33
N GLN A 168 1.31 17.80 0.15
CA GLN A 168 2.10 17.25 -0.96
C GLN A 168 3.59 17.15 -0.59
N THR A 169 4.10 18.09 0.22
CA THR A 169 5.48 18.00 0.74
C THR A 169 5.63 16.86 1.74
N VAL A 170 4.65 16.65 2.62
CA VAL A 170 4.61 15.49 3.53
C VAL A 170 4.60 14.19 2.72
N GLN A 171 3.83 14.12 1.63
CA GLN A 171 3.80 12.97 0.73
C GLN A 171 5.16 12.75 0.04
N ALA A 172 5.82 13.81 -0.43
CA ALA A 172 7.17 13.72 -1.01
C ALA A 172 8.20 13.22 0.02
N TYR A 173 8.16 13.73 1.25
CA TYR A 173 9.00 13.25 2.33
C TYR A 173 8.74 11.77 2.64
N ARG A 174 7.46 11.37 2.74
CA ARG A 174 7.09 9.97 2.97
C ARG A 174 7.58 9.05 1.85
N MET A 175 7.51 9.49 0.59
CA MET A 175 8.11 8.76 -0.53
C MET A 175 9.63 8.65 -0.41
N SER A 176 10.30 9.66 0.15
CA SER A 176 11.75 9.63 0.39
C SER A 176 12.19 8.62 1.46
N VAL A 177 11.31 8.36 2.42
CA VAL A 177 11.50 7.38 3.50
C VAL A 177 11.14 5.96 3.07
N LEU A 178 10.04 5.79 2.32
CA LEU A 178 9.44 4.47 2.06
C LEU A 178 9.74 3.89 0.68
N LEU A 179 10.06 4.71 -0.32
CA LEU A 179 10.27 4.22 -1.69
C LEU A 179 11.75 4.16 -2.04
N PRO A 180 12.33 2.96 -2.25
CA PRO A 180 13.68 2.83 -2.79
C PRO A 180 13.76 3.28 -4.26
N ARG A 181 12.62 3.32 -4.96
CA ARG A 181 12.52 3.73 -6.37
C ARG A 181 12.82 5.21 -6.55
N THR A 182 14.04 5.49 -6.98
CA THR A 182 14.54 6.85 -7.18
C THR A 182 13.77 7.62 -8.25
N LEU A 183 13.38 6.98 -9.36
CA LEU A 183 12.72 7.66 -10.48
C LEU A 183 11.35 8.23 -10.09
N LEU A 184 10.53 7.44 -9.38
CA LEU A 184 9.19 7.87 -8.96
C LEU A 184 9.27 9.02 -7.94
N ASN A 185 10.17 8.88 -6.96
CA ASN A 185 10.44 9.93 -5.98
C ASN A 185 10.95 11.23 -6.63
N ARG A 186 11.97 11.14 -7.49
CA ARG A 186 12.51 12.29 -8.26
C ARG A 186 11.43 12.99 -9.08
N SER A 187 10.62 12.22 -9.81
CA SER A 187 9.57 12.77 -10.66
C SER A 187 8.51 13.52 -9.84
N TYR A 188 8.12 12.98 -8.68
CA TYR A 188 7.16 13.63 -7.79
C TYR A 188 7.72 14.92 -7.18
N VAL A 189 8.98 14.93 -6.73
CA VAL A 189 9.64 16.13 -6.18
C VAL A 189 9.81 17.21 -7.24
N VAL A 190 10.17 16.85 -8.46
CA VAL A 190 10.24 17.81 -9.59
C VAL A 190 8.87 18.41 -9.86
N LEU A 191 7.81 17.60 -9.84
CA LEU A 191 6.44 18.07 -10.03
C LEU A 191 6.00 19.02 -8.91
N LEU A 192 6.34 18.73 -7.66
CA LEU A 192 6.10 19.59 -6.50
C LEU A 192 6.85 20.93 -6.59
N ALA A 193 8.14 20.90 -6.94
CA ALA A 193 8.94 22.11 -7.13
C ALA A 193 8.40 22.96 -8.29
N ALA A 194 8.01 22.32 -9.40
CA ALA A 194 7.36 22.99 -10.51
C ALA A 194 6.03 23.63 -10.11
N ASN A 195 5.22 22.96 -9.27
CA ASN A 195 3.96 23.52 -8.76
C ASN A 195 4.21 24.78 -7.92
N CYS A 196 5.20 24.72 -7.03
CA CYS A 196 5.63 25.87 -6.20
C CYS A 196 6.07 27.08 -7.05
N TRP A 197 6.73 26.83 -8.18
CA TRP A 197 7.22 27.90 -9.07
C TRP A 197 6.20 28.35 -10.11
N SER A 198 5.10 27.63 -10.25
CA SER A 198 4.14 27.82 -11.35
C SER A 198 3.55 29.23 -11.35
N SER A 199 3.12 29.74 -10.20
CA SER A 199 2.53 31.07 -10.05
C SER A 199 3.49 32.19 -10.48
N VAL A 200 4.76 32.09 -10.09
CA VAL A 200 5.79 33.09 -10.40
C VAL A 200 6.32 32.97 -11.83
N ALA A 201 6.54 31.76 -12.34
CA ALA A 201 6.96 31.53 -13.72
C ALA A 201 5.91 32.02 -14.72
N ALA A 202 4.64 31.78 -14.39
CA ALA A 202 3.52 32.20 -15.21
C ALA A 202 3.40 33.75 -15.23
N ASP A 203 3.77 34.44 -14.15
CA ASP A 203 3.81 35.90 -14.05
C ASP A 203 4.98 36.56 -14.79
N SER A 204 6.08 35.84 -15.04
CA SER A 204 7.36 36.44 -15.46
C SER A 204 7.79 36.18 -16.91
N VAL A 205 7.53 35.01 -17.51
CA VAL A 205 8.26 34.61 -18.76
C VAL A 205 7.40 34.16 -19.95
N PHE A 206 6.20 33.58 -19.76
CA PHE A 206 5.51 32.88 -20.87
C PHE A 206 4.17 33.48 -21.38
N PHE A 207 3.46 34.30 -20.60
CA PHE A 207 2.08 34.73 -20.95
C PHE A 207 1.78 36.21 -20.69
N GLY A 208 2.74 37.13 -20.87
CA GLY A 208 2.62 38.55 -20.52
C GLY A 208 1.44 39.35 -21.13
N ARG A 209 0.56 38.74 -21.92
CA ARG A 209 -0.66 39.36 -22.48
C ARG A 209 -1.98 38.57 -22.28
N ASP A 210 -1.96 37.31 -21.82
CA ASP A 210 -3.18 36.47 -21.69
C ASP A 210 -3.29 35.83 -20.29
N GLU A 211 -4.01 36.53 -19.41
CA GLU A 211 -4.26 36.14 -18.01
C GLU A 211 -4.95 34.77 -17.90
N ALA A 212 -5.83 34.44 -18.85
CA ALA A 212 -6.62 33.22 -18.81
C ALA A 212 -5.75 31.98 -19.05
N ARG A 213 -4.85 32.03 -20.06
CA ARG A 213 -3.90 30.95 -20.33
C ARG A 213 -2.90 30.74 -19.20
N ARG A 214 -2.46 31.83 -18.57
CA ARG A 214 -1.57 31.81 -17.41
C ARG A 214 -2.18 31.01 -16.25
N ARG A 215 -3.38 31.40 -15.83
CA ARG A 215 -4.12 30.73 -14.75
C ARG A 215 -4.41 29.27 -15.09
N PHE A 216 -4.77 29.01 -16.35
CA PHE A 216 -5.04 27.66 -16.80
C PHE A 216 -3.82 26.74 -16.69
N ALA A 217 -2.61 27.21 -17.04
CA ALA A 217 -1.39 26.42 -16.91
C ALA A 217 -1.07 26.05 -15.45
N CYS A 218 -1.20 27.00 -14.50
CA CYS A 218 -1.03 26.72 -13.07
C CYS A 218 -2.03 25.66 -12.57
N ILE A 219 -3.33 25.81 -12.92
CA ILE A 219 -4.38 24.88 -12.51
C ILE A 219 -4.15 23.47 -13.09
N VAL A 220 -3.58 23.36 -14.29
CA VAL A 220 -3.23 22.06 -14.90
C VAL A 220 -2.10 21.39 -14.13
N LEU A 221 -1.05 22.12 -13.77
CA LEU A 221 0.07 21.56 -13.02
C LEU A 221 -0.36 21.08 -11.63
N ASP A 222 -1.16 21.90 -10.94
CA ASP A 222 -1.80 21.58 -9.66
C ASP A 222 -2.62 20.27 -9.75
N CYS A 223 -3.50 20.19 -10.76
CA CYS A 223 -4.30 19.00 -11.04
C CYS A 223 -3.45 17.74 -11.33
N VAL A 224 -2.33 17.87 -12.04
CA VAL A 224 -1.43 16.73 -12.29
C VAL A 224 -0.77 16.28 -11.00
N LEU A 225 -0.31 17.20 -10.15
CA LEU A 225 0.31 16.87 -8.86
C LEU A 225 -0.69 16.24 -7.89
N ASP A 226 -1.90 16.77 -7.79
CA ASP A 226 -2.98 16.18 -7.00
C ASP A 226 -3.34 14.77 -7.47
N LEU A 227 -3.45 14.56 -8.78
CA LEU A 227 -3.73 13.25 -9.36
C LEU A 227 -2.62 12.26 -9.04
N MET A 228 -1.36 12.70 -9.12
CA MET A 228 -0.21 11.88 -8.73
C MET A 228 -0.21 11.57 -7.23
N ALA A 229 -0.54 12.54 -6.38
CA ALA A 229 -0.54 12.40 -4.92
C ALA A 229 -1.65 11.45 -4.41
N CYS A 230 -2.86 11.54 -4.98
CA CYS A 230 -4.01 10.76 -4.49
C CYS A 230 -4.20 9.41 -5.17
N THR A 231 -3.68 9.23 -6.39
CA THR A 231 -3.94 8.02 -7.19
C THR A 231 -2.73 7.51 -7.96
N GLY A 232 -1.95 8.40 -8.59
CA GLY A 232 -0.86 7.99 -9.48
C GLY A 232 0.24 7.18 -8.78
N VAL A 233 0.73 7.66 -7.63
CA VAL A 233 1.79 6.97 -6.87
C VAL A 233 1.30 5.59 -6.40
N GLN A 234 0.08 5.50 -5.87
CA GLN A 234 -0.47 4.24 -5.36
C GLN A 234 -0.68 3.22 -6.48
N LEU A 235 -1.20 3.63 -7.63
CA LEU A 235 -1.38 2.76 -8.79
C LEU A 235 -0.04 2.25 -9.33
N LEU A 236 0.97 3.12 -9.44
CA LEU A 236 2.30 2.75 -9.91
C LEU A 236 3.00 1.76 -8.99
N VAL A 237 2.79 1.88 -7.68
CA VAL A 237 3.29 0.91 -6.70
C VAL A 237 2.53 -0.41 -6.84
N MET A 238 1.19 -0.38 -6.79
CA MET A 238 0.34 -1.57 -6.84
C MET A 238 0.53 -2.40 -8.12
N ALA A 239 0.80 -1.75 -9.26
CA ALA A 239 1.01 -2.41 -10.54
C ALA A 239 2.13 -3.47 -10.53
N ASN A 240 3.09 -3.38 -9.61
CA ASN A 240 4.19 -4.36 -9.51
C ASN A 240 3.78 -5.63 -8.77
N TYR A 241 2.73 -5.59 -7.95
CA TYR A 241 2.29 -6.71 -7.12
C TYR A 241 1.10 -7.47 -7.71
N VAL A 242 0.48 -6.95 -8.78
CA VAL A 242 -0.71 -7.56 -9.40
C VAL A 242 -0.43 -8.98 -9.91
N ARG A 243 0.81 -9.28 -10.35
CA ARG A 243 1.18 -10.60 -10.87
C ARG A 243 1.37 -11.64 -9.78
N ASP A 244 1.76 -11.20 -8.59
CA ASP A 244 2.06 -12.07 -7.45
C ASP A 244 0.81 -12.32 -6.59
N TYR A 245 -0.24 -11.52 -6.78
CA TYR A 245 -1.48 -11.67 -6.03
C TYR A 245 -2.26 -12.91 -6.48
N ASN A 246 -2.55 -13.79 -5.53
CA ASN A 246 -3.31 -15.02 -5.74
C ASN A 246 -4.77 -14.84 -5.26
N PRO A 247 -5.75 -14.77 -6.18
CA PRO A 247 -7.16 -14.58 -5.83
C PRO A 247 -7.77 -15.74 -5.04
N SER A 248 -7.25 -16.96 -5.18
CA SER A 248 -7.79 -18.15 -4.53
C SER A 248 -7.56 -18.14 -3.02
N ILE A 249 -6.45 -17.57 -2.57
CA ILE A 249 -6.13 -17.40 -1.14
C ILE A 249 -6.40 -15.98 -0.64
N GLN A 250 -6.84 -15.08 -1.52
CA GLN A 250 -7.09 -13.67 -1.21
C GLN A 250 -5.85 -12.96 -0.63
N GLY A 251 -4.66 -13.25 -1.17
CA GLY A 251 -3.38 -12.77 -0.67
C GLY A 251 -2.21 -13.12 -1.59
N PHE A 252 -1.01 -13.19 -1.02
CA PHE A 252 0.22 -13.60 -1.71
C PHE A 252 0.62 -14.99 -1.22
N ASP A 253 1.14 -15.85 -2.10
CA ASP A 253 1.51 -17.22 -1.73
C ASP A 253 2.55 -17.23 -0.60
N GLU A 254 2.46 -18.19 0.32
CA GLU A 254 3.29 -18.25 1.53
C GLU A 254 4.79 -18.18 1.24
N ALA A 255 5.27 -18.92 0.22
CA ALA A 255 6.68 -18.94 -0.17
C ALA A 255 7.25 -17.55 -0.52
N ILE A 256 6.46 -16.65 -1.11
CA ILE A 256 6.96 -15.31 -1.49
C ILE A 256 7.27 -14.44 -0.27
N TRP A 257 6.68 -14.75 0.90
CA TRP A 257 7.01 -14.10 2.17
C TRP A 257 8.35 -14.56 2.75
N TYR A 258 9.03 -15.50 2.10
CA TYR A 258 10.41 -15.89 2.44
C TYR A 258 11.45 -15.27 1.52
N ASP A 259 11.03 -14.63 0.43
CA ASP A 259 11.92 -13.84 -0.44
C ASP A 259 12.28 -12.52 0.27
N ASP A 260 13.54 -12.43 0.68
CA ASP A 260 14.06 -11.33 1.50
C ASP A 260 13.90 -9.96 0.82
N GLU A 261 14.12 -9.89 -0.51
CA GLU A 261 14.01 -8.64 -1.26
C GLU A 261 12.54 -8.28 -1.49
N TRP A 262 11.71 -9.27 -1.84
CA TRP A 262 10.29 -9.06 -2.06
C TRP A 262 9.60 -8.58 -0.79
N VAL A 263 9.83 -9.23 0.36
CA VAL A 263 9.25 -8.84 1.64
C VAL A 263 9.71 -7.44 2.01
N ALA A 264 11.02 -7.18 2.01
CA ALA A 264 11.52 -5.85 2.34
C ALA A 264 10.86 -4.76 1.48
N ARG A 265 10.66 -5.03 0.18
CA ARG A 265 10.00 -4.10 -0.73
C ARG A 265 8.52 -3.92 -0.38
N ALA A 266 7.80 -5.02 -0.16
CA ALA A 266 6.39 -5.05 0.15
C ALA A 266 6.10 -4.32 1.47
N LEU A 267 6.87 -4.57 2.53
CA LEU A 267 6.69 -3.94 3.85
C LEU A 267 6.76 -2.41 3.78
N ASN A 268 7.60 -1.88 2.89
CA ASN A 268 7.77 -0.45 2.66
C ASN A 268 6.71 0.13 1.72
N GLU A 269 6.56 -0.50 0.55
CA GLU A 269 5.71 -0.01 -0.54
C GLU A 269 4.22 -0.16 -0.18
N PHE A 270 3.82 -1.18 0.57
CA PHE A 270 2.42 -1.34 1.02
C PHE A 270 2.01 -0.19 1.93
N ARG A 271 2.92 0.35 2.74
CA ARG A 271 2.64 1.56 3.54
C ARG A 271 2.33 2.78 2.68
N MET A 272 2.68 2.81 1.38
CA MET A 272 2.23 3.85 0.45
C MET A 272 0.85 3.55 -0.12
N VAL A 273 0.54 2.26 -0.32
CA VAL A 273 -0.74 1.81 -0.87
C VAL A 273 -1.83 1.93 0.16
N VAL A 274 -1.71 1.26 1.32
CA VAL A 274 -2.72 1.23 2.39
C VAL A 274 -2.76 2.52 3.20
N VAL A 275 -3.89 2.78 3.84
CA VAL A 275 -4.07 3.88 4.79
C VAL A 275 -3.37 3.54 6.10
N VAL A 276 -2.36 4.33 6.47
CA VAL A 276 -1.57 4.12 7.70
C VAL A 276 -1.97 5.01 8.87
N SER A 277 -2.79 6.04 8.63
CA SER A 277 -3.26 6.96 9.68
C SER A 277 -4.48 7.76 9.22
N TRP A 278 -5.15 8.42 10.17
CA TRP A 278 -6.24 9.35 9.87
C TRP A 278 -5.78 10.58 9.07
N SER A 279 -4.56 11.07 9.30
CA SER A 279 -3.99 12.18 8.53
C SER A 279 -3.67 11.75 7.10
N ASP A 280 -3.18 10.52 6.90
CA ASP A 280 -3.02 9.92 5.57
C ASP A 280 -4.36 9.86 4.83
N LEU A 281 -5.40 9.29 5.45
CA LEU A 281 -6.75 9.25 4.87
C LEU A 281 -7.28 10.64 4.51
N ALA A 282 -7.14 11.60 5.43
CA ALA A 282 -7.57 12.98 5.22
C ALA A 282 -6.82 13.63 4.05
N SER A 283 -5.50 13.46 3.96
CA SER A 283 -4.70 14.02 2.86
C SER A 283 -5.16 13.49 1.49
N ARG A 284 -5.39 12.17 1.36
CA ARG A 284 -5.88 11.53 0.13
C ARG A 284 -7.26 12.05 -0.27
N ALA A 285 -8.16 12.21 0.70
CA ALA A 285 -9.48 12.77 0.46
C ALA A 285 -9.40 14.25 0.05
N ILE A 286 -8.53 15.05 0.68
CA ILE A 286 -8.30 16.45 0.34
C ILE A 286 -7.80 16.58 -1.10
N PHE A 287 -6.77 15.84 -1.51
CA PHE A 287 -6.27 15.86 -2.88
C PHE A 287 -7.34 15.44 -3.90
N SER A 288 -8.10 14.36 -3.61
CA SER A 288 -9.15 13.92 -4.52
C SER A 288 -10.28 14.96 -4.66
N LEU A 289 -10.67 15.61 -3.56
CA LEU A 289 -11.64 16.71 -3.62
C LEU A 289 -11.05 17.95 -4.30
N GLY A 290 -9.74 18.20 -4.13
CA GLY A 290 -8.95 19.19 -4.85
C GLY A 290 -9.09 19.04 -6.36
N LEU A 291 -8.95 17.82 -6.88
CA LEU A 291 -9.19 17.49 -8.30
C LEU A 291 -10.59 17.87 -8.79
N ALA A 292 -11.63 17.67 -7.98
CA ALA A 292 -12.99 18.08 -8.35
C ALA A 292 -13.11 19.61 -8.45
N ILE A 293 -12.41 20.35 -7.59
CA ILE A 293 -12.40 21.82 -7.58
C ILE A 293 -11.56 22.38 -8.74
N THR A 294 -10.35 21.86 -8.96
CA THR A 294 -9.45 22.31 -10.03
C THR A 294 -10.05 22.05 -11.40
N THR A 295 -10.58 20.86 -11.64
CA THR A 295 -11.28 20.55 -12.90
C THR A 295 -12.52 21.41 -13.11
N THR A 296 -13.26 21.76 -12.05
CA THR A 296 -14.38 22.71 -12.16
C THR A 296 -13.91 24.11 -12.56
N SER A 297 -12.77 24.53 -12.05
CA SER A 297 -12.13 25.81 -12.42
C SER A 297 -11.66 25.79 -13.89
N MET A 298 -11.05 24.69 -14.35
CA MET A 298 -10.71 24.49 -15.76
C MET A 298 -11.94 24.57 -16.67
N LYS A 299 -13.03 23.85 -16.33
CA LYS A 299 -14.29 23.85 -17.09
C LYS A 299 -14.88 25.25 -17.27
N ARG A 300 -14.67 26.15 -16.30
CA ARG A 300 -15.14 27.55 -16.39
C ARG A 300 -14.29 28.42 -17.33
N LEU A 301 -13.01 28.09 -17.50
CA LEU A 301 -12.07 28.82 -18.34
C LEU A 301 -12.12 28.40 -19.83
N LEU A 302 -12.54 27.17 -20.13
CA LEU A 302 -12.50 26.58 -21.48
C LEU A 302 -13.82 26.73 -22.25
N TRP A 303 -13.81 27.53 -23.33
CA TRP A 303 -15.00 27.83 -24.14
C TRP A 303 -14.81 27.38 -25.59
N ARG A 304 -15.86 26.86 -26.21
CA ARG A 304 -15.83 26.39 -27.61
C ARG A 304 -16.08 27.54 -28.58
N LEU A 305 -15.26 27.69 -29.62
CA LEU A 305 -15.52 28.65 -30.72
C LEU A 305 -16.77 28.24 -31.53
N PRO A 306 -17.66 29.20 -31.90
CA PRO A 306 -18.78 28.92 -32.80
C PRO A 306 -18.29 28.43 -34.17
N ARG A 307 -18.93 27.41 -34.72
CA ARG A 307 -18.66 26.92 -36.08
C ARG A 307 -19.20 27.97 -37.05
N THR A 308 -18.34 28.84 -37.60
CA THR A 308 -18.73 29.73 -38.70
C THR A 308 -19.15 28.86 -39.88
N GLY A 309 -20.44 28.86 -40.20
CA GLY A 309 -20.98 28.20 -41.38
C GLY A 309 -20.32 28.75 -42.65
N ASN A 310 -19.97 27.83 -43.56
CA ASN A 310 -19.37 28.12 -44.85
C ASN A 310 -20.05 29.30 -45.56
N ARG A 311 -19.29 30.35 -45.88
CA ARG A 311 -19.64 31.25 -46.98
C ARG A 311 -19.52 30.44 -48.27
N VAL A 312 -20.65 30.03 -48.84
CA VAL A 312 -20.73 29.60 -50.23
C VAL A 312 -20.62 30.86 -51.10
N ALA A 313 -19.63 30.85 -51.99
CA ALA A 313 -19.44 31.89 -52.99
C ALA A 313 -20.30 31.62 -54.24
N GLN A 314 -20.71 32.73 -54.86
CA GLN A 314 -21.17 32.93 -56.25
C GLN A 314 -22.58 32.49 -56.67
N SER A 315 -23.39 33.48 -57.07
CA SER A 315 -23.78 33.67 -58.48
C SER A 315 -24.45 35.04 -58.69
N THR A 316 -23.87 35.88 -59.55
CA THR A 316 -24.56 36.98 -60.25
C THR A 316 -25.27 36.41 -61.48
N PRO A 317 -26.45 36.94 -61.91
CA PRO A 317 -26.42 37.97 -62.96
C PRO A 317 -27.55 39.04 -62.94
N SER A 318 -27.12 40.30 -63.17
CA SER A 318 -27.62 41.37 -64.06
C SER A 318 -29.11 41.80 -64.27
N PHE A 319 -29.25 43.15 -64.39
CA PHE A 319 -30.33 44.04 -64.95
C PHE A 319 -31.58 44.28 -64.08
N ALA A 320 -32.16 45.49 -63.91
CA ALA A 320 -32.21 46.72 -64.74
C ALA A 320 -32.45 48.02 -63.91
N VAL A 321 -32.35 49.15 -64.61
CA VAL A 321 -32.38 50.58 -64.19
C VAL A 321 -33.80 51.15 -64.02
N SER A 322 -34.02 52.06 -63.05
CA SER A 322 -34.80 53.33 -63.17
C SER A 322 -34.76 54.07 -61.82
N GLY A 323 -34.24 55.31 -61.71
CA GLY A 323 -35.00 56.58 -61.71
C GLY A 323 -35.63 56.85 -60.34
N SER A 324 -35.52 57.98 -59.63
CA SER A 324 -35.23 59.37 -59.98
C SER A 324 -34.89 60.14 -58.67
N LYS A 325 -34.30 61.31 -58.83
CA LYS A 325 -34.02 62.32 -57.79
C LYS A 325 -35.32 62.82 -57.13
N THR A 326 -35.21 63.49 -55.97
CA THR A 326 -35.72 64.88 -55.73
C THR A 326 -36.23 65.11 -54.29
N LEU A 327 -35.52 66.01 -53.58
CA LEU A 327 -35.97 67.13 -52.71
C LEU A 327 -36.75 66.96 -51.39
N LEU A 328 -36.36 67.87 -50.47
CA LEU A 328 -37.13 68.53 -49.39
C LEU A 328 -37.42 67.67 -48.13
N ARG A 329 -37.38 68.17 -46.88
CA ARG A 329 -37.50 69.54 -46.38
C ARG A 329 -37.04 69.62 -44.92
N VAL A 330 -36.51 70.78 -44.58
CA VAL A 330 -36.36 71.39 -43.25
C VAL A 330 -37.67 71.40 -42.46
N ASN A 331 -37.59 71.26 -41.14
CA ASN A 331 -38.28 72.18 -40.23
C ASN A 331 -37.55 72.26 -38.88
N GLU A 332 -37.23 73.51 -38.55
CA GLU A 332 -36.61 74.08 -37.35
C GLU A 332 -37.54 74.08 -36.14
N ALA A 333 -36.91 74.28 -34.96
CA ALA A 333 -37.30 75.16 -33.84
C ALA A 333 -36.95 74.45 -32.51
N LYS A 334 -36.26 75.03 -31.52
CA LYS A 334 -35.92 76.42 -31.20
C LYS A 334 -34.73 76.44 -30.22
N THR A 335 -33.97 77.52 -30.34
CA THR A 335 -32.75 77.93 -29.64
C THR A 335 -33.06 78.61 -28.30
N GLN A 336 -32.16 78.52 -27.30
CA GLN A 336 -31.74 79.70 -26.52
C GLN A 336 -30.40 79.48 -25.76
N LYS A 337 -29.74 80.62 -25.50
CA LYS A 337 -28.29 80.92 -25.40
C LYS A 337 -27.84 81.13 -23.91
N PRO A 338 -26.59 81.56 -23.59
CA PRO A 338 -25.83 81.10 -22.40
C PRO A 338 -25.48 82.16 -21.32
N THR A 339 -24.75 81.72 -20.28
CA THR A 339 -23.86 82.44 -19.30
C THR A 339 -24.49 83.30 -18.18
N PRO A 340 -23.82 83.61 -17.02
CA PRO A 340 -22.41 83.45 -16.65
C PRO A 340 -22.11 82.88 -15.22
N VAL A 341 -20.80 82.90 -14.91
CA VAL A 341 -20.00 82.52 -13.73
C VAL A 341 -20.49 83.05 -12.38
N GLU A 342 -20.37 82.25 -11.32
CA GLU A 342 -20.19 82.73 -9.94
C GLU A 342 -19.24 81.79 -9.17
N GLU A 343 -18.06 82.31 -8.81
CA GLU A 343 -17.14 81.74 -7.82
C GLU A 343 -17.69 81.97 -6.42
N LEU A 344 -17.75 80.94 -5.56
CA LEU A 344 -17.10 80.96 -4.24
C LEU A 344 -17.27 79.64 -3.47
N ARG A 345 -16.17 79.26 -2.80
CA ARG A 345 -16.03 78.33 -1.66
C ARG A 345 -15.84 76.83 -1.93
N GLN A 346 -14.57 76.56 -2.18
CA GLN A 346 -13.80 75.42 -1.71
C GLN A 346 -14.08 75.11 -0.22
N GLU A 347 -14.69 73.95 0.05
CA GLU A 347 -14.62 73.27 1.35
C GLU A 347 -13.97 71.89 1.14
N SER A 348 -12.92 71.68 1.90
CA SER A 348 -12.01 70.54 1.91
C SER A 348 -12.64 69.26 2.45
N ALA A 349 -12.47 68.14 1.74
CA ALA A 349 -12.54 66.80 2.34
C ALA A 349 -11.56 65.81 1.66
N PRO A 350 -10.35 65.60 2.22
CA PRO A 350 -9.41 64.61 1.72
C PRO A 350 -9.20 63.46 2.74
N ILE A 351 -10.07 62.45 2.83
CA ILE A 351 -9.79 61.27 3.71
C ILE A 351 -10.17 59.89 3.10
N ALA A 352 -10.89 59.78 1.97
CA ALA A 352 -11.35 58.47 1.47
C ALA A 352 -10.36 57.66 0.59
N ASN A 353 -9.27 58.25 0.10
CA ASN A 353 -8.35 57.59 -0.84
C ASN A 353 -7.14 56.88 -0.18
N SER A 354 -6.76 57.31 1.03
CA SER A 354 -5.61 56.77 1.75
C SER A 354 -5.86 55.31 2.18
N THR A 355 -7.00 55.02 2.82
CA THR A 355 -7.34 53.69 3.32
C THR A 355 -7.50 52.64 2.20
N LYS A 356 -8.02 53.03 1.03
CA LYS A 356 -8.15 52.13 -0.14
C LYS A 356 -6.80 51.84 -0.81
N TRP A 357 -5.90 52.82 -0.85
CA TRP A 357 -4.53 52.68 -1.34
C TRP A 357 -3.68 51.81 -0.41
N PHE A 358 -3.75 52.02 0.91
CA PHE A 358 -3.09 51.18 1.91
C PHE A 358 -3.61 49.73 1.93
N ARG A 359 -4.92 49.52 1.75
CA ARG A 359 -5.52 48.17 1.67
C ARG A 359 -5.03 47.39 0.45
N THR A 360 -4.99 48.04 -0.72
CA THR A 360 -4.51 47.44 -1.97
C THR A 360 -2.99 47.26 -2.03
N HIS A 361 -2.20 48.15 -1.38
CA HIS A 361 -0.75 47.94 -1.24
C HIS A 361 -0.45 46.76 -0.31
N ARG A 362 -1.13 46.67 0.84
CA ARG A 362 -0.97 45.57 1.79
C ARG A 362 -1.34 44.21 1.18
N GLU A 363 -2.46 44.13 0.47
CA GLU A 363 -2.89 42.92 -0.26
C GLU A 363 -1.87 42.49 -1.32
N ARG A 364 -1.32 43.44 -2.11
CA ARG A 364 -0.26 43.14 -3.11
C ARG A 364 1.05 42.71 -2.47
N THR A 365 1.44 43.32 -1.35
CA THR A 365 2.64 42.94 -0.60
C THR A 365 2.49 41.54 0.01
N VAL A 366 1.32 41.21 0.57
CA VAL A 366 1.00 39.87 1.09
C VAL A 366 1.09 38.82 -0.02
N LEU A 367 0.46 39.06 -1.17
CA LEU A 367 0.48 38.12 -2.29
C LEU A 367 1.90 37.88 -2.83
N ARG A 368 2.71 38.95 -2.97
CA ARG A 368 4.12 38.84 -3.36
C ARG A 368 4.95 38.07 -2.32
N SER A 369 4.67 38.27 -1.04
CA SER A 369 5.35 37.55 0.05
C SER A 369 5.02 36.06 -0.01
N VAL A 370 3.75 35.70 -0.24
CA VAL A 370 3.30 34.32 -0.41
C VAL A 370 3.96 33.67 -1.64
N HIS A 371 3.97 34.34 -2.78
CA HIS A 371 4.64 33.84 -3.99
C HIS A 371 6.15 33.62 -3.77
N LEU A 372 6.82 34.54 -3.08
CA LEU A 372 8.23 34.40 -2.73
C LEU A 372 8.45 33.21 -1.78
N LEU A 373 7.57 33.00 -0.81
CA LEU A 373 7.61 31.84 0.09
C LEU A 373 7.49 30.53 -0.69
N PHE A 374 6.58 30.42 -1.67
CA PHE A 374 6.48 29.23 -2.53
C PHE A 374 7.75 29.00 -3.34
N VAL A 375 8.34 30.06 -3.91
CA VAL A 375 9.61 29.92 -4.65
C VAL A 375 10.73 29.41 -3.77
N VAL A 376 10.90 30.02 -2.59
CA VAL A 376 11.89 29.60 -1.59
C VAL A 376 11.62 28.15 -1.16
N TRP A 377 10.36 27.79 -0.91
CA TRP A 377 9.99 26.42 -0.53
C TRP A 377 10.35 25.40 -1.60
N GLY A 378 10.07 25.69 -2.88
CA GLY A 378 10.47 24.82 -3.99
C GLY A 378 11.99 24.63 -4.07
N VAL A 379 12.78 25.68 -3.79
CA VAL A 379 14.25 25.58 -3.71
C VAL A 379 14.68 24.73 -2.51
N VAL A 380 14.06 24.91 -1.34
CA VAL A 380 14.35 24.11 -0.13
C VAL A 380 14.06 22.63 -0.37
N VAL A 381 12.87 22.30 -0.89
CA VAL A 381 12.46 20.93 -1.19
C VAL A 381 13.41 20.27 -2.19
N LEU A 382 13.76 20.97 -3.28
CA LEU A 382 14.70 20.45 -4.26
C LEU A 382 16.11 20.30 -3.67
N GLY A 383 16.57 21.26 -2.88
CA GLY A 383 17.86 21.22 -2.21
C GLY A 383 17.98 20.04 -1.24
N LEU A 384 16.95 19.80 -0.43
CA LEU A 384 16.88 18.63 0.47
C LEU A 384 16.92 17.32 -0.30
N HIS A 385 16.19 17.22 -1.41
CA HIS A 385 16.17 16.02 -2.25
C HIS A 385 17.50 15.79 -2.99
N ILE A 386 18.18 16.86 -3.45
CA ILE A 386 19.50 16.77 -4.07
C ILE A 386 20.53 16.34 -3.03
N HIS A 387 20.52 16.95 -1.84
CA HIS A 387 21.43 16.59 -0.75
C HIS A 387 21.42 15.08 -0.46
N THR A 388 20.24 14.48 -0.36
CA THR A 388 20.12 13.04 -0.09
C THR A 388 20.37 12.18 -1.32
N SER A 389 20.10 12.71 -2.52
CA SER A 389 20.38 12.01 -3.78
C SER A 389 21.88 11.84 -4.09
N VAL A 390 22.74 12.68 -3.50
CA VAL A 390 24.20 12.63 -3.69
C VAL A 390 24.88 11.63 -2.73
N GLN A 391 24.18 11.14 -1.71
CA GLN A 391 24.73 10.13 -0.80
C GLN A 391 25.16 8.86 -1.55
N PRO A 392 26.29 8.24 -1.13
CA PRO A 392 26.81 7.05 -1.79
C PRO A 392 25.85 5.87 -1.66
N THR A 393 25.87 5.00 -2.67
CA THR A 393 25.22 3.70 -2.62
C THR A 393 26.15 2.69 -2.00
N LEU A 394 25.70 2.05 -0.92
CA LEU A 394 26.48 1.04 -0.19
C LEU A 394 26.13 -0.36 -0.71
N PRO A 395 27.09 -1.25 -0.94
CA PRO A 395 26.83 -2.61 -1.44
C PRO A 395 25.99 -3.45 -0.47
N GLN A 396 26.19 -3.29 0.83
CA GLN A 396 25.41 -3.97 1.88
C GLN A 396 23.98 -3.41 2.05
N CYS A 397 23.62 -2.37 1.30
CA CYS A 397 22.34 -1.68 1.40
C CYS A 397 21.47 -2.03 0.18
N PHE A 398 20.98 -3.28 0.13
CA PHE A 398 20.19 -3.79 -0.99
C PHE A 398 18.97 -2.92 -1.29
N MET A 399 18.37 -2.36 -0.24
CA MET A 399 17.25 -1.43 -0.37
C MET A 399 17.53 -0.10 0.32
N GLN A 400 18.26 0.77 -0.38
CA GLN A 400 18.56 2.12 0.11
C GLN A 400 17.38 3.08 -0.10
N VAL A 401 17.01 3.77 0.97
CA VAL A 401 16.05 4.88 0.97
C VAL A 401 16.80 6.19 1.22
N ARG A 402 16.17 7.33 0.91
CA ARG A 402 16.85 8.65 0.90
C ARG A 402 16.02 9.72 1.64
N PRO A 403 15.73 9.52 2.94
CA PRO A 403 14.93 10.45 3.72
C PRO A 403 15.59 11.82 3.80
N TRP A 404 14.81 12.89 3.73
CA TRP A 404 15.36 14.25 3.79
C TRP A 404 16.02 14.57 5.13
N ALA A 405 17.04 15.43 5.08
CA ALA A 405 17.76 15.94 6.23
C ALA A 405 18.55 14.90 7.06
N VAL A 406 18.83 13.71 6.52
CA VAL A 406 19.76 12.75 7.13
C VAL A 406 21.18 12.92 6.57
N SER A 407 22.19 12.65 7.41
CA SER A 407 23.61 12.76 7.04
C SER A 407 24.24 11.41 6.66
N ARG A 408 23.69 10.29 7.16
CA ARG A 408 24.16 8.93 6.87
C ARG A 408 23.22 8.23 5.90
N PRO A 409 23.72 7.26 5.10
CA PRO A 409 22.87 6.40 4.29
C PRO A 409 21.83 5.66 5.15
N SER A 410 20.59 5.61 4.66
CA SER A 410 19.49 4.88 5.30
C SER A 410 19.16 3.63 4.50
N CYS A 411 19.13 2.49 5.16
CA CYS A 411 18.99 1.18 4.54
C CYS A 411 17.79 0.48 5.14
N TYR A 412 16.84 0.08 4.30
CA TYR A 412 15.68 -0.65 4.78
C TYR A 412 15.97 -2.15 4.90
N LEU A 413 16.56 -2.71 3.85
CA LEU A 413 17.14 -4.06 3.82
C LEU A 413 18.65 -3.92 3.82
N VAL A 414 19.28 -4.49 4.83
CA VAL A 414 20.72 -4.66 4.91
C VAL A 414 21.06 -6.12 4.65
N ASP A 415 22.01 -6.33 3.75
CA ASP A 415 22.58 -7.62 3.45
C ASP A 415 24.08 -7.62 3.81
N LEU A 416 24.41 -8.37 4.86
CA LEU A 416 25.79 -8.67 5.24
C LEU A 416 26.17 -10.03 4.65
N ASP A 417 26.48 -10.04 3.37
CA ASP A 417 27.07 -11.21 2.69
C ASP A 417 28.59 -11.19 2.84
N CYS A 418 29.11 -12.01 3.76
CA CYS A 418 30.54 -12.12 4.02
C CYS A 418 31.34 -12.62 2.82
N HIS A 419 30.73 -13.46 1.96
CA HIS A 419 31.37 -13.96 0.74
C HIS A 419 31.52 -12.84 -0.30
N ALA A 420 30.46 -12.08 -0.54
CA ALA A 420 30.48 -10.95 -1.48
C ALA A 420 31.37 -9.80 -0.99
N LEU A 421 31.43 -9.56 0.32
CA LEU A 421 32.23 -8.52 0.94
C LEU A 421 33.70 -8.92 1.16
N GLY A 422 34.04 -10.20 1.04
CA GLY A 422 35.40 -10.70 1.26
C GLY A 422 35.86 -10.62 2.72
N ILE A 423 34.94 -10.78 3.68
CA ILE A 423 35.20 -10.75 5.13
C ILE A 423 34.88 -12.11 5.76
N SER A 424 35.36 -12.35 6.99
CA SER A 424 35.11 -13.63 7.68
C SER A 424 33.90 -13.59 8.61
N GLY A 425 33.45 -12.40 9.00
CA GLY A 425 32.36 -12.19 9.95
C GLY A 425 32.82 -11.92 11.39
N GLY A 426 34.11 -11.68 11.59
CA GLY A 426 34.66 -11.31 12.89
C GLY A 426 34.12 -9.97 13.40
N LYS A 427 34.03 -9.80 14.72
CA LYS A 427 33.31 -8.70 15.36
C LYS A 427 33.66 -7.31 14.80
N GLY A 428 34.95 -7.02 14.64
CA GLY A 428 35.43 -5.72 14.14
C GLY A 428 35.10 -5.47 12.66
N GLU A 429 35.07 -6.52 11.82
CA GLU A 429 34.69 -6.40 10.41
C GLU A 429 33.20 -6.08 10.29
N VAL A 430 32.37 -6.81 11.05
CA VAL A 430 30.92 -6.63 11.08
C VAL A 430 30.58 -5.25 11.64
N GLU A 431 31.19 -4.85 12.75
CA GLU A 431 30.98 -3.53 13.36
C GLU A 431 31.39 -2.39 12.41
N GLY A 432 32.52 -2.55 11.71
CA GLY A 432 32.93 -1.60 10.68
C GLY A 432 31.88 -1.44 9.57
N LYS A 433 31.32 -2.54 9.08
CA LYS A 433 30.30 -2.53 8.01
C LYS A 433 28.96 -1.96 8.45
N TRP A 434 28.50 -2.32 9.65
CA TRP A 434 27.25 -1.79 10.21
C TRP A 434 27.36 -0.32 10.64
N SER A 435 28.58 0.17 10.86
CA SER A 435 28.86 1.59 11.13
C SER A 435 28.92 2.48 9.87
N GLU A 436 28.64 1.96 8.67
CA GLU A 436 28.61 2.79 7.45
C GLU A 436 27.24 3.44 7.19
N PHE A 437 26.16 2.96 7.82
CA PHE A 437 24.79 3.42 7.63
C PHE A 437 24.06 3.64 8.95
N ASP A 438 22.89 4.27 8.88
CA ASP A 438 22.02 4.45 10.05
C ASP A 438 21.25 3.16 10.36
N ALA A 439 21.72 2.41 11.35
CA ALA A 439 21.13 1.14 11.80
C ALA A 439 19.67 1.26 12.24
N SER A 440 19.25 2.43 12.76
CA SER A 440 17.87 2.65 13.21
C SER A 440 16.84 2.60 12.09
N THR A 441 17.29 2.76 10.83
CA THR A 441 16.44 2.73 9.63
C THR A 441 16.20 1.33 9.07
N VAL A 442 16.95 0.34 9.56
CA VAL A 442 16.90 -1.04 9.08
C VAL A 442 15.68 -1.75 9.65
N VAL A 443 14.91 -2.37 8.75
CA VAL A 443 13.71 -3.14 9.10
C VAL A 443 13.90 -4.62 8.82
N GLN A 444 14.69 -4.97 7.82
CA GLN A 444 15.08 -6.35 7.51
C GLN A 444 16.60 -6.46 7.50
N LEU A 445 17.13 -7.43 8.25
CA LEU A 445 18.56 -7.73 8.31
C LEU A 445 18.81 -9.16 7.81
N LEU A 446 19.57 -9.26 6.73
CA LEU A 446 20.01 -10.51 6.14
C LEU A 446 21.51 -10.66 6.38
N ILE A 447 21.92 -11.76 7.01
CA ILE A 447 23.34 -12.10 7.23
C ILE A 447 23.62 -13.43 6.53
N ARG A 448 24.62 -13.44 5.65
CA ARG A 448 24.86 -14.57 4.76
C ARG A 448 26.33 -14.92 4.67
N HIS A 449 26.58 -16.23 4.62
CA HIS A 449 27.85 -16.78 4.15
C HIS A 449 29.04 -16.39 5.02
N CYS A 450 28.79 -16.14 6.30
CA CYS A 450 29.81 -15.75 7.27
C CYS A 450 30.42 -17.01 7.91
N PRO A 451 31.68 -17.37 7.60
CA PRO A 451 32.31 -18.57 8.15
C PRO A 451 32.58 -18.50 9.66
N GLY A 452 32.61 -17.29 10.25
CA GLY A 452 32.76 -17.11 11.68
C GLY A 452 32.10 -15.82 12.15
N LEU A 453 30.77 -15.81 12.18
CA LEU A 453 29.96 -14.66 12.59
C LEU A 453 30.08 -14.42 14.10
N GLU A 454 30.56 -13.23 14.44
CA GLU A 454 30.54 -12.66 15.78
C GLU A 454 29.64 -11.42 15.79
N VAL A 455 28.53 -11.46 16.52
CA VAL A 455 27.55 -10.37 16.53
C VAL A 455 28.02 -9.24 17.46
N PRO A 456 28.35 -8.03 16.94
CA PRO A 456 28.82 -6.90 17.74
C PRO A 456 27.69 -6.18 18.48
N GLU A 457 28.05 -5.35 19.47
CA GLU A 457 27.11 -4.58 20.30
C GLU A 457 26.34 -3.51 19.51
N VAL A 458 26.89 -3.02 18.39
CA VAL A 458 26.20 -2.09 17.47
C VAL A 458 24.90 -2.70 16.91
N PHE A 459 24.72 -4.02 16.99
CA PHE A 459 23.43 -4.67 16.71
C PHE A 459 22.27 -4.07 17.52
N THR A 460 22.54 -3.57 18.74
CA THR A 460 21.50 -2.95 19.58
C THR A 460 21.00 -1.59 19.06
N GLU A 461 21.63 -1.02 18.04
CA GLU A 461 21.19 0.21 17.37
C GLU A 461 20.10 -0.03 16.32
N PHE A 462 19.82 -1.30 15.96
CA PHE A 462 18.82 -1.68 14.97
C PHE A 462 17.39 -1.60 15.53
N SER A 463 16.99 -0.41 16.01
CA SER A 463 15.74 -0.21 16.74
C SER A 463 14.47 -0.36 15.90
N GLY A 464 14.59 -0.24 14.58
CA GLY A 464 13.50 -0.43 13.62
C GLY A 464 13.35 -1.86 13.11
N LEU A 465 14.20 -2.80 13.59
CA LEU A 465 14.26 -4.16 13.06
C LEU A 465 12.93 -4.88 13.29
N HIS A 466 12.43 -5.48 12.21
CA HIS A 466 11.21 -6.28 12.22
C HIS A 466 11.51 -7.75 11.94
N GLY A 467 12.40 -8.05 11.00
CA GLY A 467 12.83 -9.41 10.70
C GLY A 467 14.35 -9.53 10.57
N MET A 468 14.86 -10.69 10.95
CA MET A 468 16.27 -11.04 10.80
C MET A 468 16.41 -12.46 10.26
N LYS A 469 17.23 -12.63 9.22
CA LYS A 469 17.59 -13.94 8.67
C LYS A 469 19.11 -14.11 8.72
N VAL A 470 19.57 -15.23 9.26
CA VAL A 470 20.96 -15.70 9.14
C VAL A 470 20.95 -16.95 8.28
N TYR A 471 21.64 -16.89 7.14
CA TYR A 471 21.67 -17.98 6.17
C TYR A 471 23.09 -18.48 5.91
N ASN A 472 23.27 -19.79 5.90
CA ASN A 472 24.52 -20.49 5.56
C ASN A 472 25.75 -19.86 6.25
N SER A 473 25.71 -19.76 7.58
CA SER A 473 26.73 -19.07 8.38
C SER A 473 27.04 -19.84 9.66
N THR A 474 28.23 -19.62 10.24
CA THR A 474 28.60 -20.20 11.53
C THR A 474 28.64 -19.10 12.59
N ILE A 475 27.75 -19.17 13.59
CA ILE A 475 27.72 -18.25 14.74
C ILE A 475 28.76 -18.72 15.77
N VAL A 476 29.88 -18.00 15.80
CA VAL A 476 30.96 -18.22 16.76
C VAL A 476 30.65 -17.52 18.08
N GLN A 477 30.18 -16.27 18.01
CA GLN A 477 29.86 -15.51 19.22
C GLN A 477 28.62 -14.65 19.03
N TRP A 478 27.63 -14.82 19.90
CA TRP A 478 26.51 -13.89 20.04
C TRP A 478 26.17 -13.75 21.52
N GLY A 479 26.82 -12.77 22.14
CA GLY A 479 26.81 -12.55 23.58
C GLY A 479 25.66 -11.67 24.07
N GLU A 480 25.53 -11.57 25.39
CA GLU A 480 24.55 -10.73 26.07
C GLU A 480 24.60 -9.24 25.69
N PRO A 481 25.77 -8.59 25.47
CA PRO A 481 25.82 -7.19 25.04
C PRO A 481 25.14 -6.92 23.69
N ALA A 482 25.04 -7.94 22.84
CA ALA A 482 24.37 -7.87 21.54
C ALA A 482 23.04 -8.64 21.54
N ALA A 483 22.41 -8.82 22.72
CA ALA A 483 21.18 -9.59 22.82
C ALA A 483 19.99 -8.92 22.12
N ILE A 484 19.11 -9.76 21.59
CA ILE A 484 17.80 -9.33 21.14
C ILE A 484 16.96 -9.04 22.38
N THR A 485 16.65 -7.76 22.60
CA THR A 485 15.77 -7.32 23.67
C THR A 485 14.60 -6.48 23.17
N ASN A 486 13.50 -6.45 23.91
CA ASN A 486 12.32 -5.63 23.65
C ASN A 486 12.65 -4.14 23.76
N ALA A 487 13.55 -3.77 24.69
CA ALA A 487 14.02 -2.39 24.82
C ALA A 487 14.79 -1.89 23.58
N LYS A 488 15.52 -2.77 22.90
CA LYS A 488 16.36 -2.41 21.74
C LYS A 488 15.72 -2.75 20.40
N HIS A 489 14.86 -3.77 20.34
CA HIS A 489 14.20 -4.25 19.11
C HIS A 489 12.68 -4.43 19.36
N PRO A 490 11.95 -3.35 19.71
CA PRO A 490 10.54 -3.43 20.11
C PRO A 490 9.60 -3.88 18.98
N THR A 491 10.03 -3.70 17.74
CA THR A 491 9.24 -4.01 16.53
C THR A 491 9.56 -5.37 15.94
N MET A 492 10.50 -6.13 16.51
CA MET A 492 10.95 -7.39 15.95
C MET A 492 9.84 -8.44 16.06
N ALA A 493 9.54 -9.10 14.94
CA ALA A 493 8.48 -10.09 14.81
C ALA A 493 8.96 -11.46 14.31
N ALA A 494 10.03 -11.49 13.52
CA ALA A 494 10.54 -12.72 12.91
C ALA A 494 12.05 -12.93 13.04
N LEU A 495 12.47 -14.17 13.29
CA LEU A 495 13.87 -14.61 13.31
C LEU A 495 14.04 -15.96 12.60
N TYR A 496 14.87 -15.96 11.56
CA TYR A 496 15.16 -17.15 10.75
C TYR A 496 16.65 -17.52 10.87
N LEU A 497 16.96 -18.75 11.28
CA LEU A 497 18.31 -19.31 11.26
C LEU A 497 18.34 -20.53 10.33
N VAL A 498 18.91 -20.36 9.14
CA VAL A 498 18.82 -21.35 8.05
C VAL A 498 20.21 -21.80 7.65
N ARG A 499 20.50 -23.10 7.68
CA ARG A 499 21.85 -23.64 7.40
C ARG A 499 22.89 -23.02 8.34
N VAL A 500 22.54 -22.86 9.61
CA VAL A 500 23.38 -22.19 10.61
C VAL A 500 24.04 -23.19 11.56
N ASN A 501 25.34 -23.02 11.73
CA ASN A 501 26.10 -23.75 12.75
C ASN A 501 26.34 -22.84 13.97
N MET A 502 25.97 -23.29 15.16
CA MET A 502 26.13 -22.58 16.42
C MET A 502 27.22 -23.26 17.25
N THR A 503 28.05 -22.46 17.93
CA THR A 503 29.07 -22.98 18.85
C THR A 503 28.45 -23.94 19.86
N ASP A 504 29.05 -25.12 19.98
CA ASP A 504 28.60 -26.24 20.83
C ASP A 504 27.18 -26.79 20.57
N GLY A 505 26.51 -26.38 19.48
CA GLY A 505 25.16 -26.84 19.16
C GLY A 505 24.10 -26.35 20.15
N VAL A 506 24.33 -25.20 20.79
CA VAL A 506 23.43 -24.59 21.78
C VAL A 506 22.94 -23.23 21.32
N LEU A 507 21.74 -22.85 21.78
CA LEU A 507 21.15 -21.55 21.50
C LEU A 507 22.03 -20.43 22.11
N PRO A 508 22.49 -19.44 21.33
CA PRO A 508 23.39 -18.40 21.81
C PRO A 508 22.76 -17.48 22.87
N MET A 509 23.61 -16.87 23.70
CA MET A 509 23.17 -15.97 24.79
C MET A 509 22.38 -14.77 24.29
N GLY A 510 22.68 -14.26 23.09
CA GLY A 510 21.94 -13.17 22.48
C GLY A 510 20.46 -13.46 22.21
N LEU A 511 20.06 -14.74 22.17
CA LEU A 511 18.68 -15.19 21.98
C LEU A 511 17.99 -15.61 23.29
N ARG A 512 18.66 -15.41 24.44
CA ARG A 512 18.24 -15.90 25.76
C ARG A 512 18.01 -14.77 26.77
N SER A 513 17.74 -13.56 26.28
CA SER A 513 17.44 -12.40 27.13
C SER A 513 16.14 -12.61 27.94
N LEU A 514 16.10 -12.08 29.16
CA LEU A 514 14.87 -11.99 29.95
C LEU A 514 13.91 -10.92 29.43
N ASP A 515 14.43 -9.89 28.77
CA ASP A 515 13.65 -8.85 28.10
C ASP A 515 13.48 -9.18 26.62
N PHE A 516 13.12 -10.42 26.26
CA PHE A 516 12.97 -10.80 24.86
C PHE A 516 11.79 -10.06 24.18
N PRO A 517 11.84 -9.71 22.88
CA PRO A 517 10.77 -8.94 22.24
C PRO A 517 9.42 -9.66 22.28
N LYS A 518 8.38 -8.94 22.72
CA LYS A 518 7.03 -9.51 22.88
C LYS A 518 6.33 -9.79 21.56
N ASN A 519 6.74 -9.09 20.51
CA ASN A 519 6.19 -9.25 19.17
C ASN A 519 6.93 -10.33 18.36
N LEU A 520 8.06 -10.86 18.84
CA LEU A 520 8.81 -11.91 18.16
C LEU A 520 8.12 -13.26 18.33
N ILE A 521 7.11 -13.49 17.50
CA ILE A 521 6.25 -14.67 17.53
C ILE A 521 6.57 -15.66 16.41
N ASP A 522 7.47 -15.32 15.50
CA ASP A 522 7.89 -16.19 14.39
C ASP A 522 9.38 -16.51 14.53
N VAL A 523 9.70 -17.74 14.94
CA VAL A 523 11.08 -18.20 15.15
C VAL A 523 11.29 -19.53 14.45
N GLU A 524 12.16 -19.53 13.46
CA GLU A 524 12.33 -20.70 12.60
C GLU A 524 13.81 -21.01 12.41
N PHE A 525 14.17 -22.21 12.85
CA PHE A 525 15.49 -22.79 12.68
C PHE A 525 15.36 -23.96 11.70
N CYS A 526 16.08 -23.90 10.58
CA CYS A 526 16.05 -24.95 9.57
C CYS A 526 17.47 -25.33 9.18
N VAL A 527 17.81 -26.62 9.24
CA VAL A 527 19.17 -27.13 8.96
C VAL A 527 20.19 -26.49 9.90
N THR A 528 20.14 -26.84 11.18
CA THR A 528 21.12 -26.35 12.17
C THR A 528 21.81 -27.49 12.90
N ASN A 529 22.84 -27.19 13.69
CA ASN A 529 23.44 -28.17 14.61
C ASN A 529 22.85 -28.13 16.02
N LEU A 530 21.68 -27.51 16.21
CA LEU A 530 21.06 -27.35 17.52
C LEU A 530 20.66 -28.70 18.11
N GLN A 531 21.16 -29.01 19.31
CA GLN A 531 20.96 -30.30 19.98
C GLN A 531 19.84 -30.27 21.04
N THR A 532 19.62 -29.11 21.66
CA THR A 532 18.58 -28.90 22.68
C THR A 532 18.24 -27.42 22.84
N LEU A 533 17.16 -27.13 23.57
CA LEU A 533 16.78 -25.78 23.98
C LEU A 533 16.85 -25.64 25.51
N PRO A 534 17.18 -24.46 26.05
CA PRO A 534 17.21 -24.23 27.50
C PRO A 534 15.84 -24.44 28.16
N ASP A 535 15.81 -25.09 29.33
CA ASP A 535 14.55 -25.36 30.06
C ASP A 535 13.80 -24.09 30.49
N ASP A 536 14.50 -22.97 30.65
CA ASP A 536 13.91 -21.69 31.06
C ASP A 536 13.41 -20.84 29.89
N LEU A 537 13.49 -21.33 28.64
CA LEU A 537 13.17 -20.54 27.45
C LEU A 537 11.69 -20.08 27.41
N ALA A 538 10.77 -20.91 27.90
CA ALA A 538 9.35 -20.55 28.00
C ALA A 538 9.05 -19.40 28.97
N THR A 539 10.00 -19.05 29.86
CA THR A 539 9.88 -17.86 30.73
C THR A 539 10.35 -16.58 30.03
N LYS A 540 10.98 -16.70 28.87
CA LYS A 540 11.64 -15.62 28.13
C LYS A 540 10.93 -15.32 26.81
N TRP A 541 10.70 -16.35 26.00
CA TRP A 541 10.03 -16.21 24.71
C TRP A 541 8.53 -16.00 24.91
N PRO A 542 7.89 -15.17 24.06
CA PRO A 542 6.45 -14.98 24.13
C PRO A 542 5.73 -16.30 23.87
N SER A 543 4.59 -16.49 24.53
CA SER A 543 3.72 -17.64 24.29
C SER A 543 2.91 -17.45 23.02
N GLY A 544 2.62 -18.55 22.32
CA GLY A 544 1.93 -18.49 21.02
C GLY A 544 2.87 -18.15 19.88
N GLY A 545 2.42 -18.37 18.65
CA GLY A 545 3.21 -18.08 17.44
C GLY A 545 3.70 -19.32 16.69
N ILE A 546 4.73 -19.12 15.88
CA ILE A 546 5.32 -20.08 14.95
C ILE A 546 6.71 -20.44 15.47
N VAL A 547 6.93 -21.73 15.73
CA VAL A 547 8.22 -22.26 16.17
C VAL A 547 8.59 -23.45 15.31
N TYR A 548 9.57 -23.26 14.43
CA TYR A 548 10.13 -24.34 13.62
C TYR A 548 11.55 -24.65 14.10
N VAL A 549 11.84 -25.91 14.33
CA VAL A 549 13.19 -26.42 14.57
C VAL A 549 13.38 -27.66 13.70
N GLU A 550 13.57 -27.44 12.41
CA GLU A 550 13.59 -28.47 11.38
C GLU A 550 15.02 -28.86 10.98
N TYR A 551 15.20 -30.13 10.60
CA TYR A 551 16.48 -30.69 10.13
C TYR A 551 17.67 -30.32 11.02
N SER A 552 17.45 -30.31 12.33
CA SER A 552 18.47 -29.98 13.33
C SER A 552 19.02 -31.26 13.97
N GLN A 553 19.53 -31.20 15.20
CA GLN A 553 20.13 -32.35 15.90
C GLN A 553 19.38 -32.68 17.20
N LEU A 554 18.08 -32.37 17.28
CA LEU A 554 17.27 -32.69 18.44
C LEU A 554 17.10 -34.22 18.57
N ALA A 555 17.69 -34.82 19.60
CA ALA A 555 17.53 -36.26 19.86
C ALA A 555 16.17 -36.59 20.49
N THR A 556 15.56 -35.63 21.18
CA THR A 556 14.22 -35.70 21.78
C THR A 556 13.53 -34.37 21.58
N VAL A 557 12.20 -34.31 21.76
CA VAL A 557 11.48 -33.02 21.80
C VAL A 557 11.73 -32.35 23.16
N PRO A 558 12.40 -31.19 23.23
CA PRO A 558 12.59 -30.48 24.50
C PRO A 558 11.24 -30.07 25.09
N ARG A 559 11.03 -30.34 26.39
CA ARG A 559 9.76 -30.04 27.07
C ARG A 559 9.34 -28.57 26.96
N VAL A 560 10.33 -27.69 26.86
CA VAL A 560 10.12 -26.25 26.74
C VAL A 560 9.33 -25.85 25.48
N LEU A 561 9.40 -26.64 24.39
CA LEU A 561 8.62 -26.36 23.18
C LEU A 561 7.11 -26.46 23.41
N ALA A 562 6.66 -27.42 24.24
CA ALA A 562 5.25 -27.49 24.63
C ALA A 562 4.87 -26.37 25.62
N GLN A 563 5.80 -25.94 26.49
CA GLN A 563 5.57 -24.89 27.48
C GLN A 563 5.46 -23.49 26.87
N ILE A 564 6.11 -23.23 25.74
CA ILE A 564 5.97 -21.99 24.96
C ILE A 564 4.54 -21.86 24.37
N GLN A 565 3.79 -22.96 24.29
CA GLN A 565 2.44 -23.01 23.71
C GLN A 565 2.35 -22.46 22.28
N PRO A 566 3.13 -22.99 21.31
CA PRO A 566 3.11 -22.52 19.94
C PRO A 566 1.77 -22.81 19.24
N SER A 567 1.39 -21.92 18.33
CA SER A 567 0.25 -22.12 17.42
C SER A 567 0.62 -23.02 16.24
N TYR A 568 1.88 -22.94 15.80
CA TYR A 568 2.45 -23.78 14.75
C TYR A 568 3.78 -24.33 15.26
N LEU A 569 3.93 -25.65 15.24
CA LEU A 569 5.15 -26.30 15.69
C LEU A 569 5.64 -27.29 14.65
N SER A 570 6.91 -27.18 14.29
CA SER A 570 7.60 -28.19 13.50
C SER A 570 8.91 -28.61 14.16
N VAL A 571 9.11 -29.91 14.27
CA VAL A 571 10.38 -30.54 14.65
C VAL A 571 10.82 -31.54 13.57
N ALA A 572 10.34 -31.36 12.34
CA ALA A 572 10.55 -32.28 11.24
C ALA A 572 12.04 -32.48 10.92
N GLY A 573 12.41 -33.68 10.45
CA GLY A 573 13.79 -33.96 10.02
C GLY A 573 14.83 -34.10 11.15
N ASN A 574 14.42 -34.10 12.42
CA ASN A 574 15.31 -34.35 13.55
C ASN A 574 15.39 -35.86 13.87
N PRO A 575 16.49 -36.34 14.49
CA PRO A 575 16.68 -37.75 14.84
C PRO A 575 15.83 -38.23 16.03
N ILE A 576 14.64 -37.66 16.24
CA ILE A 576 13.72 -37.94 17.33
C ILE A 576 13.15 -39.36 17.18
N THR A 577 13.22 -40.15 18.24
CA THR A 577 12.67 -41.53 18.28
C THR A 577 11.37 -41.64 19.07
N GLU A 578 11.13 -40.73 20.02
CA GLU A 578 9.97 -40.74 20.91
C GLU A 578 9.40 -39.33 21.07
N LEU A 579 8.07 -39.24 21.23
CA LEU A 579 7.34 -37.99 21.37
C LEU A 579 6.67 -37.90 22.76
N PRO A 580 6.79 -36.78 23.47
CA PRO A 580 6.09 -36.58 24.73
C PRO A 580 4.58 -36.37 24.50
N PRO A 581 3.69 -36.90 25.36
CA PRO A 581 2.25 -36.68 25.25
C PRO A 581 1.87 -35.19 25.31
N GLU A 582 2.61 -34.39 26.09
CA GLU A 582 2.39 -32.95 26.27
C GLU A 582 2.42 -32.19 24.93
N LEU A 583 3.12 -32.71 23.92
CA LEU A 583 3.16 -32.13 22.57
C LEU A 583 1.77 -32.04 21.93
N PHE A 584 0.88 -32.99 22.25
CA PHE A 584 -0.50 -33.03 21.72
C PHE A 584 -1.50 -32.34 22.65
N GLU A 585 -1.05 -31.86 23.82
CA GLU A 585 -1.87 -31.21 24.84
C GLU A 585 -1.69 -29.68 24.87
N VAL A 586 -0.89 -29.12 23.95
CA VAL A 586 -0.67 -27.67 23.82
C VAL A 586 -1.97 -26.96 23.45
N GLU A 587 -2.45 -26.09 24.33
CA GLU A 587 -3.62 -25.25 24.07
C GLU A 587 -3.35 -24.28 22.91
N ASN A 588 -4.32 -24.10 22.01
CA ASN A 588 -4.23 -23.19 20.85
C ASN A 588 -3.20 -23.56 19.76
N MET A 589 -2.63 -24.77 19.78
CA MET A 589 -1.86 -25.29 18.64
C MET A 589 -2.81 -25.68 17.50
N PHE A 590 -2.55 -25.17 16.30
CA PHE A 590 -3.32 -25.47 15.09
C PHE A 590 -2.65 -26.58 14.28
N TYR A 591 -1.35 -26.45 14.01
CA TYR A 591 -0.57 -27.35 13.15
C TYR A 591 0.64 -27.92 13.88
N LEU A 592 0.84 -29.23 13.74
CA LEU A 592 2.00 -29.95 14.25
C LEU A 592 2.67 -30.76 13.13
N PHE A 593 3.97 -30.55 12.93
CA PHE A 593 4.78 -31.32 11.99
C PHE A 593 5.93 -32.06 12.69
N ILE A 594 5.86 -33.38 12.62
CA ILE A 594 6.82 -34.34 13.21
C ILE A 594 7.34 -35.33 12.16
N GLY A 595 7.23 -34.99 10.87
CA GLY A 595 7.66 -35.87 9.78
C GLY A 595 9.17 -35.91 9.61
N GLU A 596 9.65 -36.87 8.82
CA GLU A 596 11.06 -37.14 8.60
C GLU A 596 11.85 -37.36 9.92
N THR A 597 11.14 -37.78 10.98
CA THR A 597 11.71 -38.23 12.26
C THR A 597 11.73 -39.75 12.32
N ASN A 598 12.46 -40.30 13.30
CA ASN A 598 12.60 -41.75 13.50
C ASN A 598 11.47 -42.37 14.35
N VAL A 599 10.38 -41.62 14.59
CA VAL A 599 9.27 -42.06 15.43
C VAL A 599 8.50 -43.22 14.78
N SER A 600 8.18 -44.24 15.57
CA SER A 600 7.40 -45.42 15.15
C SER A 600 5.98 -45.47 15.69
N GLU A 601 5.66 -44.64 16.69
CA GLU A 601 4.33 -44.50 17.25
C GLU A 601 4.11 -43.09 17.80
N LEU A 602 2.84 -42.66 17.86
CA LEU A 602 2.44 -41.50 18.64
C LEU A 602 2.39 -41.87 20.14
N PRO A 603 2.44 -40.91 21.08
CA PRO A 603 2.38 -41.23 22.51
C PRO A 603 1.04 -41.86 22.88
N ARG A 604 1.08 -42.90 23.72
CA ARG A 604 -0.12 -43.62 24.16
C ARG A 604 -1.00 -42.81 25.13
N ASN A 605 -0.38 -42.01 26.00
CA ASN A 605 -1.02 -41.39 27.16
C ASN A 605 -1.37 -39.91 26.93
N VAL A 606 -2.00 -39.58 25.79
CA VAL A 606 -2.55 -38.23 25.57
C VAL A 606 -3.89 -38.13 26.29
N THR A 607 -3.93 -37.35 27.36
CA THR A 607 -5.09 -37.22 28.25
C THR A 607 -5.96 -36.01 27.93
N ARG A 608 -5.35 -34.94 27.41
CA ARG A 608 -6.02 -33.67 27.09
C ARG A 608 -5.66 -33.19 25.70
N LEU A 609 -6.07 -33.94 24.68
CA LEU A 609 -5.84 -33.58 23.29
C LEU A 609 -6.32 -32.16 22.98
N SER A 610 -5.39 -31.32 22.53
CA SER A 610 -5.64 -29.92 22.15
C SER A 610 -6.89 -29.79 21.28
N THR A 611 -7.79 -28.88 21.64
CA THR A 611 -9.09 -28.71 20.97
C THR A 611 -8.98 -27.96 19.64
N THR A 612 -7.88 -27.22 19.44
CA THR A 612 -7.60 -26.43 18.24
C THR A 612 -6.75 -27.17 17.21
N LEU A 613 -6.10 -28.28 17.62
CA LEU A 613 -5.24 -29.05 16.74
C LEU A 613 -6.05 -29.62 15.59
N SER A 614 -5.74 -29.13 14.38
CA SER A 614 -6.51 -29.36 13.16
C SER A 614 -5.70 -30.11 12.10
N ARG A 615 -4.36 -29.98 12.13
CA ARG A 615 -3.49 -30.70 11.21
C ARG A 615 -2.29 -31.32 11.91
N ILE A 616 -2.04 -32.59 11.58
CA ILE A 616 -0.87 -33.34 12.02
C ILE A 616 -0.15 -33.87 10.78
N TYR A 617 1.15 -33.64 10.71
CA TYR A 617 2.00 -34.08 9.61
C TYR A 617 3.02 -35.10 10.15
N ILE A 618 2.94 -36.33 9.67
CA ILE A 618 3.79 -37.48 10.04
C ILE A 618 4.52 -38.07 8.83
N ILE A 619 4.74 -37.23 7.81
CA ILE A 619 5.36 -37.59 6.53
C ILE A 619 6.68 -38.32 6.76
N GLY A 620 6.96 -39.40 6.03
CA GLY A 620 8.25 -40.11 6.10
C GLY A 620 8.56 -40.82 7.43
N THR A 621 7.63 -40.91 8.38
CA THR A 621 7.84 -41.58 9.68
C THR A 621 7.64 -43.10 9.63
N ASN A 622 7.97 -43.81 10.71
CA ASN A 622 7.74 -45.26 10.83
C ASN A 622 6.36 -45.63 11.38
N ILE A 623 5.49 -44.65 11.61
CA ILE A 623 4.17 -44.86 12.22
C ILE A 623 3.33 -45.81 11.36
N SER A 624 2.85 -46.89 11.99
CA SER A 624 2.03 -47.92 11.33
C SER A 624 0.66 -48.14 11.99
N PHE A 625 0.38 -47.47 13.10
CA PHE A 625 -0.89 -47.56 13.81
C PHE A 625 -1.18 -46.31 14.64
N PHE A 626 -2.42 -46.17 15.11
CA PHE A 626 -2.88 -45.04 15.91
C PHE A 626 -3.58 -45.50 17.19
N TRP A 627 -3.33 -44.79 18.29
CA TRP A 627 -3.99 -45.01 19.59
C TRP A 627 -5.43 -44.50 19.61
N SER A 628 -6.24 -44.98 20.54
CA SER A 628 -7.67 -44.66 20.64
C SER A 628 -7.97 -43.17 20.77
N TRP A 629 -7.09 -42.36 21.37
CA TRP A 629 -7.29 -40.92 21.49
C TRP A 629 -7.36 -40.21 20.13
N MET A 630 -6.81 -40.80 19.06
CA MET A 630 -6.92 -40.26 17.70
C MET A 630 -8.36 -40.27 17.18
N ASP A 631 -9.26 -41.11 17.71
CA ASP A 631 -10.67 -41.08 17.32
C ASP A 631 -11.30 -39.70 17.60
N ALA A 632 -10.95 -39.07 18.73
CA ALA A 632 -11.39 -37.72 19.06
C ALA A 632 -10.82 -36.67 18.09
N PHE A 633 -9.60 -36.86 17.58
CA PHE A 633 -9.03 -36.00 16.54
C PHE A 633 -9.82 -36.13 15.22
N VAL A 634 -10.09 -37.36 14.79
CA VAL A 634 -10.85 -37.65 13.56
C VAL A 634 -12.26 -37.08 13.63
N GLU A 635 -12.97 -37.27 14.75
CA GLU A 635 -14.33 -36.77 14.93
C GLU A 635 -14.40 -35.25 14.91
N ARG A 636 -13.44 -34.56 15.51
CA ARG A 636 -13.40 -33.08 15.50
C ARG A 636 -13.00 -32.48 14.16
N THR A 637 -12.22 -33.21 13.36
CA THR A 637 -11.75 -32.77 12.04
C THR A 637 -12.61 -33.28 10.89
N GLU A 638 -13.77 -33.86 11.20
CA GLU A 638 -14.72 -34.34 10.20
C GLU A 638 -15.15 -33.19 9.26
N GLY A 639 -15.10 -33.45 7.95
CA GLY A 639 -15.38 -32.44 6.92
C GLY A 639 -14.21 -31.52 6.57
N GLN A 640 -13.10 -31.56 7.32
CA GLN A 640 -11.84 -30.95 6.89
C GLN A 640 -11.17 -31.84 5.85
N ARG A 641 -10.50 -31.20 4.87
CA ARG A 641 -9.76 -31.94 3.86
C ARG A 641 -8.40 -32.35 4.41
N SER A 642 -8.20 -33.66 4.59
CA SER A 642 -6.89 -34.25 4.88
C SER A 642 -6.19 -33.70 6.14
N PRO A 643 -6.83 -33.74 7.32
CA PRO A 643 -6.25 -33.27 8.58
C PRO A 643 -5.00 -34.06 9.01
N LEU A 644 -4.82 -35.30 8.57
CA LEU A 644 -3.61 -36.08 8.82
C LEU A 644 -2.83 -36.30 7.53
N ARG A 645 -1.63 -35.72 7.41
CA ARG A 645 -0.73 -36.01 6.28
C ARG A 645 0.30 -37.04 6.67
N ALA A 646 0.33 -38.15 5.95
CA ALA A 646 1.12 -39.32 6.35
C ALA A 646 1.85 -39.98 5.17
N VAL A 647 2.00 -39.31 4.03
CA VAL A 647 2.72 -39.84 2.87
C VAL A 647 4.13 -40.31 3.26
N GLY A 648 4.57 -41.44 2.69
CA GLY A 648 5.85 -42.06 3.04
C GLY A 648 5.87 -42.83 4.38
N SER A 649 4.80 -42.77 5.18
CA SER A 649 4.71 -43.56 6.41
C SER A 649 4.38 -45.04 6.15
N THR A 650 4.73 -45.89 7.13
CA THR A 650 4.33 -47.30 7.13
C THR A 650 2.81 -47.47 7.05
N TYR A 651 2.05 -46.59 7.72
CA TYR A 651 0.59 -46.62 7.70
C TYR A 651 0.03 -46.35 6.29
N CYS A 652 0.54 -45.35 5.57
CA CYS A 652 0.10 -45.08 4.19
C CYS A 652 0.40 -46.23 3.24
N THR A 653 1.52 -46.95 3.45
CA THR A 653 1.83 -48.17 2.69
C THR A 653 0.74 -49.24 2.89
N ASP A 654 0.21 -49.37 4.11
CA ASP A 654 -0.87 -50.32 4.40
C ASP A 654 -2.22 -49.85 3.84
N VAL A 655 -2.51 -48.54 3.91
CA VAL A 655 -3.72 -47.94 3.32
C VAL A 655 -3.76 -48.15 1.80
N GLU A 656 -2.64 -47.97 1.11
CA GLU A 656 -2.53 -48.19 -0.33
C GLU A 656 -2.79 -49.66 -0.71
N LYS A 657 -2.23 -50.62 0.07
CA LYS A 657 -2.49 -52.05 -0.12
C LYS A 657 -3.94 -52.43 0.13
N LEU A 658 -4.59 -51.81 1.12
CA LEU A 658 -6.02 -51.98 1.38
C LEU A 658 -6.89 -51.40 0.25
N HIS A 659 -6.47 -50.25 -0.31
CA HIS A 659 -7.18 -49.59 -1.40
C HIS A 659 -7.10 -50.37 -2.71
N THR A 660 -5.91 -50.89 -3.04
CA THR A 660 -5.68 -51.74 -4.23
C THR A 660 -6.24 -53.17 -4.08
N GLY A 661 -6.63 -53.57 -2.87
CA GLY A 661 -7.12 -54.92 -2.57
C GLY A 661 -6.02 -55.98 -2.45
N ALA A 662 -4.75 -55.56 -2.38
CA ALA A 662 -3.61 -56.45 -2.16
C ALA A 662 -3.63 -57.10 -0.76
N THR A 663 -4.22 -56.43 0.23
CA THR A 663 -4.47 -56.96 1.57
C THR A 663 -5.88 -56.62 2.06
N THR A 664 -6.38 -57.36 3.04
CA THR A 664 -7.71 -57.12 3.66
C THR A 664 -7.63 -56.58 5.09
N ALA A 665 -6.43 -56.50 5.66
CA ALA A 665 -6.16 -55.98 6.99
C ALA A 665 -4.85 -55.18 7.04
N PHE A 666 -4.71 -54.32 8.04
CA PHE A 666 -3.46 -53.64 8.38
C PHE A 666 -2.40 -54.66 8.84
N ARG A 667 -1.11 -54.31 8.72
CA ARG A 667 -0.03 -55.21 9.18
C ARG A 667 -0.04 -55.40 10.70
N VAL A 668 -0.44 -54.36 11.44
CA VAL A 668 -0.55 -54.39 12.89
C VAL A 668 -1.96 -54.92 13.22
N PRO A 669 -2.08 -56.06 13.94
CA PRO A 669 -3.39 -56.58 14.34
C PRO A 669 -4.15 -55.57 15.20
N PHE A 670 -5.47 -55.52 15.03
CA PHE A 670 -6.30 -54.62 15.84
C PHE A 670 -6.20 -54.95 17.33
N SER A 671 -6.15 -53.90 18.16
CA SER A 671 -6.18 -53.95 19.61
C SER A 671 -7.24 -52.97 20.12
N PRO A 672 -7.96 -53.26 21.21
CA PRO A 672 -8.92 -52.32 21.80
C PRO A 672 -8.32 -50.97 22.24
N ALA A 673 -6.99 -50.89 22.36
CA ALA A 673 -6.28 -49.66 22.66
C ALA A 673 -6.05 -48.76 21.42
N TYR A 674 -6.32 -49.26 20.22
CA TYR A 674 -6.09 -48.55 18.97
C TYR A 674 -7.34 -47.80 18.49
N SER A 675 -7.13 -46.83 17.61
CA SER A 675 -8.17 -46.04 16.97
C SER A 675 -9.15 -46.93 16.22
N THR A 676 -10.43 -46.84 16.56
CA THR A 676 -11.50 -47.56 15.87
C THR A 676 -11.82 -46.96 14.51
N ARG A 677 -11.43 -45.70 14.29
CA ARG A 677 -11.61 -44.97 13.01
C ARG A 677 -10.43 -45.12 12.05
N LEU A 678 -9.20 -45.28 12.54
CA LEU A 678 -8.01 -45.40 11.69
C LEU A 678 -7.51 -46.85 11.57
N MET A 679 -7.75 -47.71 12.56
CA MET A 679 -7.29 -49.11 12.53
C MET A 679 -8.38 -50.12 12.13
N ASN A 680 -9.49 -49.65 11.55
CA ASN A 680 -10.59 -50.51 11.09
C ASN A 680 -10.69 -50.52 9.54
N PRO A 681 -10.34 -51.63 8.86
CA PRO A 681 -10.37 -51.73 7.40
C PRO A 681 -11.76 -52.00 6.80
N ALA A 682 -12.81 -52.09 7.62
CA ALA A 682 -14.17 -52.35 7.17
C ALA A 682 -14.63 -51.36 6.09
N ALA A 683 -15.44 -51.85 5.14
CA ALA A 683 -15.88 -51.05 3.98
C ALA A 683 -16.55 -49.72 4.37
N GLU A 684 -17.32 -49.73 5.46
CA GLU A 684 -18.01 -48.56 6.02
C GLU A 684 -17.04 -47.46 6.49
N ASN A 685 -15.84 -47.84 6.91
CA ASN A 685 -14.86 -46.94 7.50
C ASN A 685 -13.79 -46.46 6.49
N ARG A 686 -13.77 -47.04 5.28
CA ARG A 686 -12.80 -46.68 4.22
C ARG A 686 -12.87 -45.21 3.83
N GLN A 687 -14.07 -44.64 3.71
CA GLN A 687 -14.22 -43.24 3.33
C GLN A 687 -13.70 -42.30 4.42
N THR A 688 -13.90 -42.65 5.70
CA THR A 688 -13.35 -41.90 6.83
C THR A 688 -11.83 -41.86 6.77
N ILE A 689 -11.18 -43.01 6.52
CA ILE A 689 -9.72 -43.09 6.38
C ILE A 689 -9.26 -42.22 5.19
N LEU A 690 -9.90 -42.32 4.03
CA LEU A 690 -9.51 -41.57 2.82
C LEU A 690 -9.70 -40.05 2.96
N ASN A 691 -10.73 -39.60 3.69
CA ASN A 691 -10.97 -38.18 3.93
C ASN A 691 -10.01 -37.60 4.98
N THR A 692 -9.64 -38.43 5.98
CA THR A 692 -8.82 -38.01 7.11
C THR A 692 -7.33 -38.02 6.75
N VAL A 693 -6.87 -39.09 6.07
CA VAL A 693 -5.46 -39.37 5.86
C VAL A 693 -5.07 -39.11 4.41
N ASP A 694 -4.11 -38.22 4.20
CA ASP A 694 -3.51 -37.96 2.90
C ASP A 694 -2.18 -38.69 2.74
N CYS A 695 -2.16 -39.57 1.74
CA CYS A 695 -1.01 -40.38 1.34
C CYS A 695 -0.43 -39.97 -0.02
N ASN A 696 -0.87 -38.86 -0.61
CA ASN A 696 -0.42 -38.44 -1.94
C ASN A 696 0.97 -37.77 -1.93
N VAL A 697 1.70 -37.91 -3.05
CA VAL A 697 3.15 -37.61 -3.20
C VAL A 697 3.49 -36.10 -3.29
N PHE A 698 2.52 -35.20 -3.30
CA PHE A 698 2.74 -33.75 -3.52
C PHE A 698 3.22 -32.97 -2.28
N SER A 699 3.92 -33.60 -1.33
CA SER A 699 4.18 -32.99 -0.02
C SER A 699 5.55 -32.33 0.08
N GLU A 700 5.57 -31.11 0.61
CA GLU A 700 6.77 -30.48 1.18
C GLU A 700 7.23 -31.29 2.40
N SER A 701 8.55 -31.43 2.56
CA SER A 701 9.20 -32.20 3.63
C SER A 701 9.53 -31.35 4.87
N SER A 702 9.14 -30.07 4.85
CA SER A 702 9.34 -29.04 5.88
C SER A 702 8.21 -28.01 5.78
N PHE A 703 7.89 -27.32 6.89
CA PHE A 703 7.11 -26.08 6.82
C PHE A 703 7.98 -24.91 6.37
N TYR A 704 9.27 -24.89 6.72
CA TYR A 704 10.19 -23.93 6.14
C TYR A 704 10.35 -24.22 4.63
N PRO A 705 10.15 -23.26 3.71
CA PRO A 705 10.27 -23.47 2.27
C PRO A 705 11.75 -23.48 1.84
N LEU A 706 12.52 -24.43 2.37
CA LEU A 706 13.98 -24.49 2.25
C LEU A 706 14.45 -24.52 0.80
N THR A 707 13.76 -25.26 -0.07
CA THR A 707 14.14 -25.35 -1.50
C THR A 707 14.00 -24.01 -2.21
N PHE A 708 12.99 -23.22 -1.87
CA PHE A 708 12.78 -21.88 -2.39
C PHE A 708 13.84 -20.92 -1.83
N ASP A 709 14.06 -20.93 -0.51
CA ASP A 709 15.06 -20.07 0.13
C ASP A 709 16.48 -20.36 -0.37
N ASP A 710 16.84 -21.64 -0.54
CA ASP A 710 18.10 -22.08 -1.14
C ASP A 710 18.27 -21.59 -2.58
N SER A 711 17.18 -21.53 -3.36
CA SER A 711 17.24 -21.06 -4.75
C SER A 711 17.58 -19.58 -4.88
N ILE A 712 17.35 -18.80 -3.81
CA ILE A 712 17.61 -17.36 -3.74
C ILE A 712 18.94 -17.08 -3.06
N ASN A 713 19.23 -17.80 -1.96
CA ASN A 713 20.31 -17.46 -1.06
C ASN A 713 21.58 -18.31 -1.22
N ALA A 714 21.55 -19.48 -1.87
CA ALA A 714 22.75 -20.33 -1.94
C ALA A 714 23.77 -19.86 -2.98
N ILE A 715 25.06 -19.78 -2.61
CA ILE A 715 26.18 -19.53 -3.56
C ILE A 715 26.34 -20.72 -4.54
N SER A 716 26.08 -21.93 -4.05
CA SER A 716 26.22 -23.17 -4.80
C SER A 716 25.14 -24.16 -4.37
N ALA A 717 24.91 -25.21 -5.16
CA ALA A 717 23.98 -26.27 -4.82
C ALA A 717 24.21 -26.75 -3.37
N PRO A 718 23.23 -26.56 -2.48
CA PRO A 718 23.42 -26.83 -1.07
C PRO A 718 23.47 -28.34 -0.82
N PRO A 719 24.05 -28.77 0.32
CA PRO A 719 24.01 -30.17 0.70
C PRO A 719 22.58 -30.68 0.72
N ALA A 720 22.35 -31.85 0.11
CA ALA A 720 21.08 -32.55 0.22
C ALA A 720 20.77 -32.74 1.71
N LEU A 721 19.51 -32.54 2.07
CA LEU A 721 19.05 -32.92 3.40
C LEU A 721 19.37 -34.40 3.59
N HIS A 722 19.92 -34.76 4.75
CA HIS A 722 20.01 -36.16 5.16
C HIS A 722 18.59 -36.67 5.39
N VAL A 723 17.88 -36.99 4.32
CA VAL A 723 16.69 -37.82 4.38
C VAL A 723 17.19 -39.17 4.84
N ALA A 724 16.81 -39.58 6.03
CA ALA A 724 17.09 -40.92 6.53
C ALA A 724 16.21 -41.93 5.78
N ARG A 725 16.35 -42.04 4.44
CA ARG A 725 16.01 -43.20 3.61
C ARG A 725 16.32 -42.95 2.13
N ASP A 726 17.08 -43.88 1.57
CA ASP A 726 17.26 -44.10 0.14
C ASP A 726 15.93 -44.06 -0.62
N SER A 727 15.71 -42.99 -1.38
CA SER A 727 14.71 -42.93 -2.46
C SER A 727 15.19 -43.64 -3.73
N ARG A 728 16.22 -44.51 -3.64
CA ARG A 728 16.63 -45.42 -4.71
C ARG A 728 15.96 -46.78 -4.59
N GLN A 729 14.64 -46.85 -4.57
CA GLN A 729 13.94 -48.13 -4.80
C GLN A 729 12.43 -48.00 -5.10
N LEU A 730 12.01 -47.05 -5.93
CA LEU A 730 10.69 -47.09 -6.58
C LEU A 730 10.82 -46.63 -8.03
N PHE A 731 11.17 -47.58 -8.90
CA PHE A 731 10.86 -47.58 -10.33
C PHE A 731 9.75 -48.58 -10.57
#